data_AF-A0A9W9G6U5-F1
#
_entry.id   AF-A0A9W9G6U5-F1
#
_cell.length_a   1.000
_cell.length_b   1.000
_cell.length_c   1.000
_cell.angle_alpha   90.00
_cell.angle_beta   90.00
_cell.angle_gamma   90.00
#
_symmetry.space_group_name_H-M   'P 1'
#
loop_
_entity.id
_entity.type
_entity.pdbx_description
1 polymer ?
#
loop_
_entity_poly.entity_id
_entity_poly.type
_entity_poly.pdbx_seq_one_letter_code
_entity_poly.pdbx_strand_id
1 'polypeptide(L)'
;MGSRQHLRDMRTGPPLSYEDDIRAYKKEYAEALDAQDPLRQFRDEFLIPSKQDLKRKGLAVEEGCDESSDPRCIYFCGNSLGVQPRKTRHYIELYLRTWATKGVTGHFVPHEDQLLPPFVDVDTAGAKLMAPVVGALQSEVAVMGTLTANLHLLMASFYRPTSEKYKIILEGKAFPSDHYAIESQIRHHNFSPKEAMVLIEPENVDLPILSTEQILKVIDDNASSTALILLSAIQFYTGQYFDIERITAHAHSKGILIGWDCAHAAGNVDLRLHEWNVDFAAWCTYKYINSGPGGMAGLFVHEKHGRVDEKQPDSEETFRPRFAGWWGGDLKTRFNMENKFVPQPGAAGFQLSNPSVLDMNAVVASLEIFNRATMEEIRKKSLNLTGYLEHLLMKYPLDASLEEKPFTLITPSNPTERGAQLSFRLRPGLLDSVLRHLEENSVVIDERKPDVIRVAPAPLYNTYTEAPHWKWISLPQKTPYHIILLAEKSPMCLCRLHSGKAKMGTSAPTVTATADPESAQNTSGGAGNRSGDVADVDYSVFTISQRRYIVFMASWAGFFSPVSSQIYFPALNTLARDLHVPNSLMNLTLTSYMIFQGLSPMFIGDFADKAGRRPAYILCFTIYIAANIGLALQNNYAALFVLRCLQSAGSSTTIALSSGVVSDVATASRRGSYMGFVTAGSLLGPSIGPVIGGLLSQYLGWRAIFWFLVIFSGAFMIPFLVIFPETARGVVGDGSLPPQKWNMSLMNYLKSRKASEEGVESPASSPKQKLKFPNPFQTLAIVCQKDTIIILLSNAILFAGFYDVSATIPSIYNDLYGLDDLQIGLCYIPFGLGASIASILNGSFLDRNYRRIATKMGLPLVKNRHTDLRNFPIEKARLQIAFPMLSIGSLCILAFGWCLNYGVHLAAPTSILFIMGLTLTGAFNTVSTLLVDLYPTQAAKATAANNIVRCLLGAGATALIDPMLSAMGRGWCFTFIALVMLSTSPLLLWEIHRGPAWREARRQKDEAKKLAGEMSTGDEKTLR
;
A
#
# COMPACT_ATOMS: atom_id res chain seq x y z
N MET A 1 43.07 -12.05 -53.02
CA MET A 1 41.63 -12.13 -53.34
C MET A 1 40.71 -12.40 -52.15
N GLY A 2 41.18 -12.97 -51.02
CA GLY A 2 40.27 -13.42 -49.92
C GLY A 2 39.39 -12.37 -49.23
N SER A 3 39.83 -11.12 -49.03
CA SER A 3 39.10 -10.16 -48.18
C SER A 3 37.74 -9.71 -48.72
N ARG A 4 37.55 -9.64 -50.04
CA ARG A 4 36.25 -9.28 -50.64
C ARG A 4 35.24 -10.41 -50.60
N GLN A 5 35.68 -11.66 -50.64
CA GLN A 5 34.80 -12.82 -50.43
C GLN A 5 34.30 -12.81 -48.98
N HIS A 6 35.23 -12.72 -48.03
CA HIS A 6 34.94 -12.72 -46.59
C HIS A 6 34.00 -11.57 -46.16
N LEU A 7 34.17 -10.35 -46.71
CA LEU A 7 33.25 -9.21 -46.50
C LEU A 7 31.87 -9.39 -47.17
N ARG A 8 31.74 -10.28 -48.16
CA ARG A 8 30.47 -10.61 -48.80
C ARG A 8 29.76 -11.71 -48.00
N ASP A 9 30.49 -12.72 -47.56
CA ASP A 9 30.01 -13.78 -46.69
C ASP A 9 29.56 -13.24 -45.33
N MET A 10 30.28 -12.27 -44.74
CA MET A 10 29.83 -11.50 -43.56
C MET A 10 28.57 -10.65 -43.80
N ARG A 11 28.16 -10.40 -45.05
CA ARG A 11 26.93 -9.65 -45.36
C ARG A 11 25.75 -10.56 -45.67
N THR A 12 25.96 -11.72 -46.28
CA THR A 12 24.90 -12.61 -46.78
C THR A 12 24.88 -14.03 -46.18
N GLY A 13 25.88 -14.41 -45.40
CA GLY A 13 25.93 -15.68 -44.67
C GLY A 13 25.16 -15.65 -43.34
N PRO A 14 25.15 -16.76 -42.58
CA PRO A 14 24.53 -16.82 -41.25
C PRO A 14 25.09 -15.74 -40.29
N PRO A 15 24.36 -15.37 -39.23
CA PRO A 15 24.86 -14.45 -38.20
C PRO A 15 26.14 -15.01 -37.55
N LEU A 16 27.17 -14.17 -37.43
CA LEU A 16 28.35 -14.46 -36.62
C LEU A 16 28.10 -14.04 -35.16
N SER A 17 29.10 -14.20 -34.28
CA SER A 17 29.06 -13.58 -32.94
C SER A 17 28.74 -12.09 -33.06
N TYR A 18 27.93 -11.56 -32.14
CA TYR A 18 27.55 -10.14 -32.15
C TYR A 18 28.77 -9.21 -31.96
N GLU A 19 29.89 -9.74 -31.46
CA GLU A 19 31.17 -9.05 -31.35
C GLU A 19 31.83 -8.76 -32.71
N ASP A 20 31.73 -9.71 -33.64
CA ASP A 20 32.38 -9.72 -34.95
C ASP A 20 31.44 -9.33 -36.11
N ASP A 21 30.13 -9.47 -35.93
CA ASP A 21 29.15 -9.22 -36.99
C ASP A 21 28.82 -7.72 -37.12
N ILE A 22 29.25 -7.10 -38.23
CA ILE A 22 28.89 -5.72 -38.57
C ILE A 22 27.37 -5.47 -38.69
N ARG A 23 26.56 -6.53 -38.77
CA ARG A 23 25.10 -6.48 -38.80
C ARG A 23 24.48 -6.50 -37.40
N ALA A 24 25.25 -6.65 -36.32
CA ALA A 24 24.73 -6.81 -34.94
C ALA A 24 23.71 -5.75 -34.50
N TYR A 25 23.75 -4.53 -35.06
CA TYR A 25 22.78 -3.47 -34.74
C TYR A 25 21.51 -3.45 -35.61
N LYS A 26 21.40 -4.37 -36.56
CA LYS A 26 20.31 -4.42 -37.53
C LYS A 26 19.18 -5.32 -37.02
N LYS A 27 17.94 -4.99 -37.39
CA LYS A 27 16.76 -5.75 -36.98
C LYS A 27 16.83 -7.20 -37.49
N GLU A 28 17.30 -7.37 -38.72
CA GLU A 28 17.44 -8.65 -39.41
C GLU A 28 18.44 -9.59 -38.72
N TYR A 29 19.45 -9.06 -38.02
CA TYR A 29 20.39 -9.86 -37.24
C TYR A 29 19.72 -10.43 -35.98
N ALA A 30 18.96 -9.58 -35.26
CA ALA A 30 18.20 -10.02 -34.10
C ALA A 30 17.09 -11.03 -34.46
N GLU A 31 16.42 -10.83 -35.60
CA GLU A 31 15.44 -11.78 -36.14
C GLU A 31 16.09 -13.12 -36.53
N ALA A 32 17.32 -13.11 -37.04
CA ALA A 32 18.07 -14.33 -37.33
C ALA A 32 18.49 -15.08 -36.04
N LEU A 33 18.82 -14.37 -34.96
CA LEU A 33 19.06 -14.99 -33.65
C LEU A 33 17.78 -15.59 -33.05
N ASP A 34 16.64 -14.89 -33.13
CA ASP A 34 15.34 -15.41 -32.71
C ASP A 34 14.88 -16.61 -33.56
N ALA A 35 15.23 -16.67 -34.84
CA ALA A 35 14.95 -17.82 -35.69
C ALA A 35 15.78 -19.06 -35.34
N GLN A 36 16.91 -18.89 -34.65
CA GLN A 36 17.82 -19.96 -34.21
C GLN A 36 17.67 -20.33 -32.73
N ASP A 37 16.81 -19.63 -31.99
CA ASP A 37 16.59 -19.86 -30.56
C ASP A 37 15.76 -21.13 -30.29
N PRO A 38 16.33 -22.19 -29.69
CA PRO A 38 15.59 -23.40 -29.36
C PRO A 38 14.48 -23.16 -28.32
N LEU A 39 14.62 -22.12 -27.48
CA LEU A 39 13.65 -21.79 -26.44
C LEU A 39 12.50 -20.90 -26.94
N ARG A 40 12.51 -20.47 -28.21
CA ARG A 40 11.53 -19.51 -28.76
C ARG A 40 10.08 -19.92 -28.51
N GLN A 41 9.77 -21.22 -28.61
CA GLN A 41 8.42 -21.76 -28.42
C GLN A 41 7.86 -21.52 -27.01
N PHE A 42 8.71 -21.48 -25.98
CA PHE A 42 8.26 -21.31 -24.59
C PHE A 42 7.65 -19.92 -24.35
N ARG A 43 8.00 -18.91 -25.15
CA ARG A 43 7.45 -17.54 -25.04
C ARG A 43 5.92 -17.51 -25.14
N ASP A 44 5.31 -18.43 -25.87
CA ASP A 44 3.85 -18.48 -26.03
C ASP A 44 3.13 -19.22 -24.89
N GLU A 45 3.86 -19.91 -24.02
CA GLU A 45 3.35 -20.46 -22.76
C GLU A 45 3.19 -19.40 -21.66
N PHE A 46 3.57 -18.13 -21.92
CA PHE A 46 3.43 -17.02 -20.99
C PHE A 46 2.44 -15.94 -21.47
N LEU A 47 1.73 -15.35 -20.50
CA LEU A 47 0.87 -14.18 -20.68
C LEU A 47 1.71 -12.90 -20.50
N ILE A 48 2.40 -12.51 -21.57
CA ILE A 48 3.11 -11.22 -21.62
C ILE A 48 2.06 -10.12 -21.92
N PRO A 49 1.94 -9.06 -21.10
CA PRO A 49 0.98 -7.98 -21.33
C PRO A 49 1.15 -7.31 -22.69
N SER A 50 0.05 -6.86 -23.30
CA SER A 50 0.09 -6.04 -24.51
C SER A 50 0.49 -4.59 -24.23
N LYS A 51 0.82 -3.82 -25.27
CA LYS A 51 1.07 -2.37 -25.12
C LYS A 51 -0.21 -1.62 -24.73
N GLN A 52 -1.38 -2.04 -25.22
CA GLN A 52 -2.66 -1.49 -24.77
C GLN A 52 -2.98 -1.89 -23.33
N ASP A 53 -2.69 -3.12 -22.90
CA ASP A 53 -2.95 -3.58 -21.52
C ASP A 53 -2.26 -2.70 -20.49
N LEU A 54 -1.00 -2.32 -20.70
CA LEU A 54 -0.26 -1.42 -19.80
C LEU A 54 -0.86 0.01 -19.75
N LYS A 55 -1.57 0.43 -20.79
CA LYS A 55 -2.24 1.75 -20.88
C LYS A 55 -3.72 1.68 -20.46
N ARG A 56 -4.32 0.49 -20.37
CA ARG A 56 -5.75 0.29 -20.07
C ARG A 56 -6.01 0.53 -18.57
N LYS A 57 -6.92 1.46 -18.25
CA LYS A 57 -7.26 1.82 -16.86
C LYS A 57 -8.09 0.74 -16.11
N GLY A 58 -8.46 -0.37 -16.76
CA GLY A 58 -9.27 -1.44 -16.19
C GLY A 58 -8.92 -2.81 -16.76
N LEU A 59 -9.26 -3.88 -16.02
CA LEU A 59 -8.85 -5.26 -16.30
C LEU A 59 -9.76 -6.02 -17.28
N ALA A 60 -10.89 -5.44 -17.70
CA ALA A 60 -11.77 -6.08 -18.66
C ALA A 60 -11.17 -5.97 -20.06
N VAL A 61 -11.00 -7.12 -20.72
CA VAL A 61 -10.81 -7.21 -22.18
C VAL A 61 -12.20 -7.12 -22.81
N GLU A 62 -12.34 -6.39 -23.92
CA GLU A 62 -13.62 -6.31 -24.63
C GLU A 62 -13.89 -7.62 -25.39
N GLU A 63 -15.12 -8.13 -25.34
CA GLU A 63 -15.50 -9.36 -26.03
C GLU A 63 -15.35 -9.17 -27.55
N GLY A 64 -14.43 -9.94 -28.17
CA GLY A 64 -14.10 -9.83 -29.59
C GLY A 64 -12.73 -9.21 -29.90
N CYS A 65 -11.97 -8.72 -28.90
CA CYS A 65 -10.57 -8.39 -29.10
C CYS A 65 -9.73 -9.66 -29.31
N ASP A 66 -9.12 -9.79 -30.49
CA ASP A 66 -8.20 -10.88 -30.81
C ASP A 66 -6.84 -10.68 -30.09
N GLU A 67 -6.45 -11.64 -29.23
CA GLU A 67 -5.15 -11.67 -28.52
C GLU A 67 -3.94 -11.51 -29.46
N SER A 68 -4.08 -11.81 -30.75
CA SER A 68 -3.00 -11.72 -31.74
C SER A 68 -2.82 -10.31 -32.35
N SER A 69 -3.76 -9.39 -32.14
CA SER A 69 -3.82 -8.13 -32.90
C SER A 69 -3.02 -6.94 -32.33
N ASP A 70 -2.79 -6.90 -31.00
CA ASP A 70 -2.05 -5.83 -30.34
C ASP A 70 -0.62 -6.29 -29.95
N PRO A 71 0.46 -5.59 -30.32
CA PRO A 71 1.81 -5.97 -29.96
C PRO A 71 2.03 -6.13 -28.44
N ARG A 72 2.77 -7.18 -28.07
CA ARG A 72 3.26 -7.42 -26.70
C ARG A 72 4.17 -6.27 -26.23
N CYS A 73 4.15 -5.97 -24.93
CA CYS A 73 5.11 -5.07 -24.30
C CYS A 73 6.50 -5.71 -24.19
N ILE A 74 7.54 -4.90 -23.99
CA ILE A 74 8.88 -5.41 -23.70
C ILE A 74 9.03 -5.55 -22.19
N TYR A 75 8.96 -6.78 -21.68
CA TYR A 75 8.96 -7.05 -20.24
C TYR A 75 10.34 -7.51 -19.75
N PHE A 76 11.16 -6.59 -19.26
CA PHE A 76 12.50 -6.82 -18.71
C PHE A 76 12.54 -6.68 -17.17
N CYS A 77 11.43 -7.01 -16.50
CA CYS A 77 11.24 -6.90 -15.04
C CYS A 77 10.99 -8.27 -14.36
N GLY A 78 11.31 -9.38 -15.05
CA GLY A 78 11.14 -10.75 -14.54
C GLY A 78 11.96 -11.07 -13.29
N ASN A 79 13.06 -10.35 -13.09
CA ASN A 79 13.86 -10.34 -11.87
C ASN A 79 13.10 -9.79 -10.64
N SER A 80 11.94 -9.15 -10.81
CA SER A 80 11.13 -8.55 -9.75
C SER A 80 9.78 -9.26 -9.61
N LEU A 81 9.08 -9.46 -10.73
CA LEU A 81 7.87 -10.26 -10.84
C LEU A 81 7.85 -10.96 -12.20
N GLY A 82 7.85 -12.29 -12.21
CA GLY A 82 7.75 -13.07 -13.44
C GLY A 82 6.37 -12.98 -14.09
N VAL A 83 6.31 -13.07 -15.43
CA VAL A 83 5.04 -13.05 -16.19
C VAL A 83 4.28 -14.37 -16.02
N GLN A 84 2.95 -14.32 -16.01
CA GLN A 84 2.12 -15.48 -15.66
C GLN A 84 2.21 -16.61 -16.72
N PRO A 85 2.54 -17.87 -16.35
CA PRO A 85 2.36 -19.02 -17.22
C PRO A 85 0.89 -19.24 -17.56
N ARG A 86 0.54 -19.47 -18.84
CA ARG A 86 -0.84 -19.71 -19.32
C ARG A 86 -1.53 -20.84 -18.54
N LYS A 87 -0.81 -21.93 -18.27
CA LYS A 87 -1.29 -23.10 -17.51
C LYS A 87 -1.73 -22.78 -16.08
N THR A 88 -1.22 -21.72 -15.45
CA THR A 88 -1.54 -21.34 -14.05
C THR A 88 -3.04 -21.29 -13.80
N ARG A 89 -3.81 -20.75 -14.74
CA ARG A 89 -5.27 -20.67 -14.64
C ARG A 89 -5.91 -22.05 -14.57
N HIS A 90 -5.49 -22.98 -15.42
CA HIS A 90 -6.03 -24.33 -15.50
C HIS A 90 -5.75 -25.14 -14.22
N TYR A 91 -4.53 -25.06 -13.69
CA TYR A 91 -4.16 -25.66 -12.40
C TYR A 91 -5.03 -25.12 -11.25
N ILE A 92 -5.23 -23.80 -11.17
CA ILE A 92 -6.10 -23.18 -10.16
C ILE A 92 -7.57 -23.60 -10.33
N GLU A 93 -8.07 -23.67 -11.56
CA GLU A 93 -9.45 -24.13 -11.85
C GLU A 93 -9.67 -25.59 -11.44
N LEU A 94 -8.67 -26.47 -11.62
CA LEU A 94 -8.71 -27.85 -11.13
C LEU A 94 -8.64 -27.92 -9.60
N TYR A 95 -7.74 -27.19 -8.94
CA TYR A 95 -7.73 -27.10 -7.47
C TYR A 95 -9.10 -26.68 -6.91
N LEU A 96 -9.72 -25.65 -7.49
CA LEU A 96 -11.06 -25.19 -7.08
C LEU A 96 -12.13 -26.26 -7.34
N ARG A 97 -12.05 -27.01 -8.45
CA ARG A 97 -12.95 -28.13 -8.76
C ARG A 97 -12.79 -29.28 -7.78
N THR A 98 -11.56 -29.71 -7.49
CA THR A 98 -11.28 -30.79 -6.53
C THR A 98 -11.77 -30.41 -5.14
N TRP A 99 -11.53 -29.17 -4.68
CA TRP A 99 -12.08 -28.68 -3.42
C TRP A 99 -13.61 -28.68 -3.41
N ALA A 100 -14.26 -28.15 -4.45
CA ALA A 100 -15.71 -28.08 -4.55
C ALA A 100 -16.42 -29.44 -4.66
N THR A 101 -15.78 -30.43 -5.30
CA THR A 101 -16.38 -31.75 -5.58
C THR A 101 -15.99 -32.85 -4.59
N LYS A 102 -14.78 -32.79 -4.03
CA LYS A 102 -14.25 -33.80 -3.09
C LYS A 102 -14.21 -33.31 -1.65
N GLY A 103 -14.24 -32.00 -1.41
CA GLY A 103 -14.11 -31.42 -0.07
C GLY A 103 -12.86 -31.94 0.65
N VAL A 104 -13.02 -32.40 1.90
CA VAL A 104 -11.93 -33.00 2.69
C VAL A 104 -11.33 -34.26 2.06
N THR A 105 -12.10 -35.03 1.26
CA THR A 105 -11.58 -36.26 0.63
C THR A 105 -10.51 -35.99 -0.42
N GLY A 106 -10.42 -34.75 -0.94
CA GLY A 106 -9.34 -34.32 -1.85
C GLY A 106 -7.94 -34.32 -1.20
N HIS A 107 -7.84 -34.46 0.13
CA HIS A 107 -6.57 -34.73 0.79
C HIS A 107 -6.00 -36.12 0.49
N PHE A 108 -6.84 -37.13 0.23
CA PHE A 108 -6.43 -38.54 0.25
C PHE A 108 -6.82 -39.33 -1.00
N VAL A 109 -7.89 -38.92 -1.69
CA VAL A 109 -8.48 -39.70 -2.79
C VAL A 109 -7.92 -39.21 -4.13
N PRO A 110 -7.16 -40.03 -4.87
CA PRO A 110 -6.74 -39.69 -6.23
C PRO A 110 -7.93 -39.65 -7.19
N HIS A 111 -7.81 -38.87 -8.26
CA HIS A 111 -8.81 -38.74 -9.32
C HIS A 111 -8.17 -38.82 -10.71
N GLU A 112 -8.91 -39.32 -11.70
CA GLU A 112 -8.40 -39.60 -13.05
C GLU A 112 -7.95 -38.33 -13.80
N ASP A 113 -8.57 -37.19 -13.50
CA ASP A 113 -8.30 -35.87 -14.10
C ASP A 113 -7.35 -34.98 -13.28
N GLN A 114 -6.62 -35.55 -12.30
CA GLN A 114 -5.70 -34.78 -11.44
C GLN A 114 -4.37 -34.48 -12.15
N LEU A 115 -3.91 -33.22 -12.09
CA LEU A 115 -2.55 -32.82 -12.52
C LEU A 115 -1.50 -32.95 -11.41
N LEU A 116 -1.94 -32.88 -10.15
CA LEU A 116 -1.10 -32.99 -8.96
C LEU A 116 -1.59 -34.14 -8.08
N PRO A 117 -0.72 -34.72 -7.22
CA PRO A 117 -1.17 -35.70 -6.23
C PRO A 117 -2.18 -35.09 -5.24
N PRO A 118 -2.87 -35.92 -4.43
CA PRO A 118 -3.80 -35.46 -3.39
C PRO A 118 -3.19 -34.39 -2.48
N PHE A 119 -4.02 -33.54 -1.88
CA PHE A 119 -3.54 -32.33 -1.18
C PHE A 119 -2.57 -32.60 -0.01
N VAL A 120 -2.49 -33.83 0.50
CA VAL A 120 -1.53 -34.23 1.54
C VAL A 120 -0.09 -34.40 1.03
N ASP A 121 0.11 -34.64 -0.27
CA ASP A 121 1.40 -34.93 -0.91
C ASP A 121 1.81 -33.86 -1.96
N VAL A 122 1.09 -32.74 -2.04
CA VAL A 122 1.27 -31.72 -3.09
C VAL A 122 2.63 -31.02 -3.04
N ASP A 123 3.25 -30.98 -1.86
CA ASP A 123 4.60 -30.47 -1.64
C ASP A 123 5.69 -31.38 -2.21
N THR A 124 5.47 -32.69 -2.22
CA THR A 124 6.38 -33.66 -2.86
C THR A 124 6.51 -33.39 -4.36
N ALA A 125 5.42 -32.97 -5.03
CA ALA A 125 5.45 -32.55 -6.43
C ALA A 125 6.24 -31.24 -6.63
N GLY A 126 6.06 -30.27 -5.72
CA GLY A 126 6.83 -29.02 -5.70
C GLY A 126 8.34 -29.27 -5.52
N ALA A 127 8.72 -30.07 -4.53
CA ALA A 127 10.12 -30.44 -4.27
C ALA A 127 10.76 -31.16 -5.47
N LYS A 128 10.07 -32.15 -6.05
CA LYS A 128 10.54 -32.91 -7.22
C LYS A 128 10.87 -32.02 -8.41
N LEU A 129 10.01 -31.06 -8.73
CA LEU A 129 10.19 -30.17 -9.89
C LEU A 129 11.14 -28.99 -9.61
N MET A 130 11.34 -28.64 -8.33
CA MET A 130 12.25 -27.57 -7.92
C MET A 130 13.70 -28.04 -7.82
N ALA A 131 13.94 -29.29 -7.41
CA ALA A 131 15.28 -29.82 -7.19
C ALA A 131 16.23 -29.72 -8.41
N PRO A 132 15.81 -30.03 -9.66
CA PRO A 132 16.64 -29.80 -10.85
C PRO A 132 16.92 -28.32 -11.17
N VAL A 133 16.08 -27.39 -10.70
CA VAL A 133 16.24 -25.94 -10.94
C VAL A 133 17.32 -25.33 -10.03
N VAL A 134 17.61 -25.97 -8.90
CA VAL A 134 18.62 -25.51 -7.92
C VAL A 134 19.83 -26.45 -7.78
N GLY A 135 19.87 -27.53 -8.57
CA GLY A 135 20.94 -28.54 -8.53
C GLY A 135 21.07 -29.20 -7.16
N ALA A 136 19.95 -29.73 -6.66
CA ALA A 136 19.83 -30.41 -5.38
C ALA A 136 19.15 -31.78 -5.55
N LEU A 137 19.22 -32.63 -4.52
CA LEU A 137 18.39 -33.83 -4.42
C LEU A 137 16.95 -33.45 -4.01
N GLN A 138 15.96 -34.27 -4.37
CA GLN A 138 14.55 -34.03 -3.99
C GLN A 138 14.37 -33.98 -2.47
N SER A 139 15.11 -34.80 -1.72
CA SER A 139 15.10 -34.84 -0.24
C SER A 139 15.65 -33.56 0.40
N GLU A 140 16.44 -32.79 -0.34
CA GLU A 140 17.08 -31.57 0.15
C GLU A 140 16.27 -30.31 -0.12
N VAL A 141 15.11 -30.41 -0.78
CA VAL A 141 14.28 -29.25 -1.15
C VAL A 141 12.88 -29.35 -0.55
N ALA A 142 12.38 -28.24 0.01
CA ALA A 142 10.98 -28.08 0.39
C ALA A 142 10.41 -26.78 -0.19
N VAL A 143 9.20 -26.84 -0.77
CA VAL A 143 8.46 -25.66 -1.25
C VAL A 143 7.41 -25.30 -0.19
N MET A 144 7.65 -24.20 0.54
CA MET A 144 6.86 -23.80 1.70
C MET A 144 7.04 -22.31 2.01
N GLY A 145 6.04 -21.73 2.70
CA GLY A 145 6.18 -20.44 3.36
C GLY A 145 6.54 -19.29 2.42
N THR A 146 7.36 -18.37 2.92
CA THR A 146 7.89 -17.21 2.17
C THR A 146 9.38 -17.07 2.44
N LEU A 147 10.09 -16.38 1.54
CA LEU A 147 11.56 -16.33 1.53
C LEU A 147 12.18 -15.98 2.88
N THR A 148 11.83 -14.80 3.42
CA THR A 148 12.36 -14.32 4.70
C THR A 148 11.91 -15.19 5.88
N ALA A 149 10.69 -15.77 5.82
CA ALA A 149 10.26 -16.71 6.84
C ALA A 149 11.11 -17.99 6.82
N ASN A 150 11.42 -18.54 5.64
CA ASN A 150 12.29 -19.69 5.50
C ASN A 150 13.72 -19.37 5.97
N LEU A 151 14.27 -18.19 5.64
CA LEU A 151 15.55 -17.73 6.19
C LEU A 151 15.54 -17.67 7.74
N HIS A 152 14.44 -17.22 8.36
CA HIS A 152 14.30 -17.28 9.82
C HIS A 152 14.28 -18.72 10.37
N LEU A 153 13.53 -19.63 9.74
CA LEU A 153 13.46 -21.04 10.18
C LEU A 153 14.81 -21.76 10.03
N LEU A 154 15.54 -21.48 8.95
CA LEU A 154 16.88 -21.99 8.72
C LEU A 154 17.86 -21.39 9.75
N MET A 155 17.89 -20.07 9.95
CA MET A 155 18.75 -19.46 10.96
C MET A 155 18.44 -19.97 12.37
N ALA A 156 17.19 -20.21 12.76
CA ALA A 156 16.85 -20.80 14.06
C ALA A 156 17.43 -22.22 14.27
N SER A 157 17.86 -22.90 13.21
CA SER A 157 18.50 -24.22 13.24
C SER A 157 20.03 -24.17 13.02
N PHE A 158 20.49 -23.21 12.21
CA PHE A 158 21.89 -23.11 11.76
C PHE A 158 22.72 -22.05 12.50
N TYR A 159 22.11 -20.93 12.92
CA TYR A 159 22.77 -19.92 13.76
C TYR A 159 22.68 -20.35 15.23
N ARG A 160 23.73 -21.01 15.72
CA ARG A 160 23.86 -21.44 17.13
C ARG A 160 25.05 -20.72 17.77
N PRO A 161 24.91 -19.43 18.15
CA PRO A 161 26.03 -18.62 18.64
C PRO A 161 26.52 -19.06 20.03
N THR A 162 27.83 -18.96 20.27
CA THR A 162 28.50 -19.07 21.59
C THR A 162 29.08 -17.72 22.01
N SER A 163 29.68 -17.62 23.20
CA SER A 163 30.40 -16.42 23.64
C SER A 163 31.58 -16.05 22.74
N GLU A 164 32.17 -17.02 22.04
CA GLU A 164 33.35 -16.86 21.18
C GLU A 164 32.94 -16.72 19.71
N LYS A 165 32.01 -17.56 19.24
CA LYS A 165 31.51 -17.58 17.86
C LYS A 165 30.05 -17.16 17.81
N TYR A 166 29.80 -15.88 17.54
CA TYR A 166 28.44 -15.30 17.48
C TYR A 166 28.18 -14.40 16.28
N LYS A 167 29.18 -14.07 15.45
CA LYS A 167 28.98 -13.13 14.35
C LYS A 167 28.27 -13.77 13.15
N ILE A 168 27.52 -12.96 12.40
CA ILE A 168 27.00 -13.28 11.07
C ILE A 168 27.66 -12.34 10.05
N ILE A 169 28.24 -12.91 8.99
CA ILE A 169 28.77 -12.15 7.84
C ILE A 169 27.70 -12.08 6.74
N LEU A 170 27.48 -10.90 6.16
CA LEU A 170 26.61 -10.65 5.00
C LEU A 170 27.17 -9.52 4.11
N GLU A 171 26.67 -9.36 2.88
CA GLU A 171 27.11 -8.28 2.01
C GLU A 171 26.63 -6.88 2.45
N GLY A 172 27.47 -5.86 2.21
CA GLY A 172 27.10 -4.46 2.37
C GLY A 172 25.91 -4.12 1.47
N LYS A 173 24.89 -3.47 2.05
CA LYS A 173 23.61 -3.19 1.37
C LYS A 173 22.94 -4.45 0.77
N ALA A 174 22.97 -5.57 1.49
CA ALA A 174 22.11 -6.74 1.26
C ALA A 174 20.63 -6.35 1.06
N PHE A 175 19.82 -7.28 0.52
CA PHE A 175 18.39 -6.99 0.38
C PHE A 175 17.77 -6.69 1.77
N PRO A 176 16.90 -5.67 1.91
CA PRO A 176 16.52 -5.17 3.24
C PRO A 176 15.88 -6.22 4.15
N SER A 177 15.13 -7.17 3.60
CA SER A 177 14.47 -8.22 4.37
C SER A 177 15.46 -9.18 5.03
N ASP A 178 16.53 -9.53 4.33
CA ASP A 178 17.62 -10.40 4.74
C ASP A 178 18.43 -9.74 5.85
N HIS A 179 18.75 -8.45 5.66
CA HIS A 179 19.40 -7.62 6.67
C HIS A 179 18.57 -7.57 7.97
N TYR A 180 17.25 -7.32 7.88
CA TYR A 180 16.38 -7.33 9.06
C TYR A 180 16.23 -8.71 9.68
N ALA A 181 16.25 -9.79 8.89
CA ALA A 181 16.19 -11.17 9.40
C ALA A 181 17.45 -11.51 10.20
N ILE A 182 18.63 -11.17 9.68
CA ILE A 182 19.92 -11.32 10.36
C ILE A 182 19.96 -10.46 11.64
N GLU A 183 19.62 -9.17 11.54
CA GLU A 183 19.61 -8.25 12.68
C GLU A 183 18.69 -8.74 13.80
N SER A 184 17.48 -9.21 13.47
CA SER A 184 16.53 -9.70 14.46
C SER A 184 16.88 -11.07 15.02
N GLN A 185 17.53 -11.97 14.26
CA GLN A 185 18.09 -13.21 14.82
C GLN A 185 19.22 -12.92 15.82
N ILE A 186 20.14 -12.02 15.49
CA ILE A 186 21.20 -11.57 16.41
C ILE A 186 20.60 -11.03 17.72
N ARG A 187 19.58 -10.16 17.62
CA ARG A 187 18.85 -9.63 18.79
C ARG A 187 18.10 -10.72 19.57
N HIS A 188 17.52 -11.71 18.89
CA HIS A 188 16.81 -12.83 19.52
C HIS A 188 17.75 -13.69 20.38
N HIS A 189 19.01 -13.84 19.97
CA HIS A 189 20.06 -14.48 20.76
C HIS A 189 20.76 -13.53 21.76
N ASN A 190 20.19 -12.37 22.05
CA ASN A 190 20.69 -11.35 23.00
C ASN A 190 22.05 -10.71 22.65
N PHE A 191 22.50 -10.80 21.39
CA PHE A 191 23.69 -10.11 20.91
C PHE A 191 23.37 -8.72 20.34
N SER A 192 24.37 -7.84 20.33
CA SER A 192 24.29 -6.51 19.71
C SER A 192 24.58 -6.59 18.21
N PRO A 193 23.67 -6.18 17.31
CA PRO A 193 23.96 -6.15 15.86
C PRO A 193 25.17 -5.31 15.49
N LYS A 194 25.50 -4.27 16.27
CA LYS A 194 26.70 -3.45 16.05
C LYS A 194 28.01 -4.25 16.18
N GLU A 195 28.00 -5.34 16.94
CA GLU A 195 29.17 -6.17 17.25
C GLU A 195 29.13 -7.54 16.57
N ALA A 196 27.92 -8.05 16.33
CA ALA A 196 27.68 -9.36 15.76
C ALA A 196 27.42 -9.37 14.25
N MET A 197 27.08 -8.24 13.62
CA MET A 197 26.78 -8.17 12.19
C MET A 197 28.00 -7.61 11.42
N VAL A 198 28.60 -8.44 10.56
CA VAL A 198 29.81 -8.09 9.79
C VAL A 198 29.42 -7.83 8.34
N LEU A 199 29.42 -6.56 7.93
CA LEU A 199 29.07 -6.14 6.58
C LEU A 199 30.32 -6.13 5.67
N ILE A 200 30.25 -6.82 4.53
CA ILE A 200 31.25 -6.75 3.46
C ILE A 200 30.94 -5.52 2.59
N GLU A 201 31.45 -4.35 2.97
CA GLU A 201 31.26 -3.10 2.20
C GLU A 201 32.21 -3.03 0.98
N PRO A 202 31.77 -2.53 -0.18
CA PRO A 202 32.59 -2.49 -1.39
C PRO A 202 33.74 -1.46 -1.28
N GLU A 203 34.90 -1.81 -1.83
CA GLU A 203 36.08 -0.92 -1.88
C GLU A 203 35.82 0.35 -2.68
N ASN A 204 34.98 0.27 -3.72
CA ASN A 204 34.55 1.39 -4.54
C ASN A 204 33.04 1.62 -4.40
N VAL A 205 32.63 2.75 -3.81
CA VAL A 205 31.21 3.09 -3.65
C VAL A 205 30.54 3.38 -5.00
N ASP A 206 31.30 3.87 -5.99
CA ASP A 206 30.79 4.15 -7.33
C ASP A 206 30.62 2.89 -8.18
N LEU A 207 31.44 1.86 -7.97
CA LEU A 207 31.25 0.53 -8.55
C LEU A 207 31.12 -0.51 -7.42
N PRO A 208 29.93 -0.63 -6.78
CA PRO A 208 29.74 -1.34 -5.51
C PRO A 208 29.66 -2.87 -5.67
N ILE A 209 30.60 -3.43 -6.43
CA ILE A 209 30.82 -4.88 -6.56
C ILE A 209 31.77 -5.37 -5.46
N LEU A 210 31.65 -6.65 -5.09
CA LEU A 210 32.53 -7.30 -4.11
C LEU A 210 33.36 -8.36 -4.82
N SER A 211 34.69 -8.25 -4.79
CA SER A 211 35.53 -9.30 -5.39
C SER A 211 35.50 -10.56 -4.53
N THR A 212 35.64 -11.75 -5.14
CA THR A 212 35.70 -13.01 -4.37
C THR A 212 36.83 -12.96 -3.35
N GLU A 213 38.02 -12.44 -3.71
CA GLU A 213 39.15 -12.29 -2.78
C GLU A 213 38.82 -11.38 -1.58
N GLN A 214 38.06 -10.31 -1.79
CA GLN A 214 37.59 -9.44 -0.70
C GLN A 214 36.67 -10.20 0.26
N ILE A 215 35.74 -11.01 -0.27
CA ILE A 215 34.86 -11.86 0.54
C ILE A 215 35.67 -12.89 1.32
N LEU A 216 36.62 -13.58 0.68
CA LEU A 216 37.49 -14.57 1.35
C LEU A 216 38.33 -13.91 2.47
N LYS A 217 38.82 -12.68 2.22
CA LYS A 217 39.58 -11.92 3.22
C LYS A 217 38.74 -11.55 4.44
N VAL A 218 37.49 -11.08 4.26
CA VAL A 218 36.61 -10.74 5.40
C VAL A 218 36.22 -11.99 6.20
N ILE A 219 36.08 -13.14 5.53
CA ILE A 219 35.91 -14.45 6.20
C ILE A 219 37.15 -14.77 7.04
N ASP A 220 38.36 -14.64 6.49
CA ASP A 220 39.62 -14.89 7.20
C ASP A 220 39.82 -13.97 8.40
N ASP A 221 39.61 -12.67 8.23
CA ASP A 221 39.77 -11.64 9.28
C ASP A 221 38.82 -11.87 10.47
N ASN A 222 37.68 -12.54 10.27
CA ASN A 222 36.65 -12.76 11.31
C ASN A 222 36.49 -14.22 11.74
N ALA A 223 37.22 -15.17 11.15
CA ALA A 223 36.97 -16.61 11.21
C ALA A 223 36.86 -17.20 12.63
N SER A 224 37.61 -16.65 13.59
CA SER A 224 37.56 -17.05 15.00
C SER A 224 36.23 -16.74 15.70
N SER A 225 35.48 -15.75 15.19
CA SER A 225 34.28 -15.19 15.82
C SER A 225 32.97 -15.38 15.04
N THR A 226 33.04 -15.84 13.80
CA THR A 226 31.87 -16.05 12.95
C THR A 226 31.20 -17.40 13.23
N ALA A 227 29.88 -17.37 13.46
CA ALA A 227 29.03 -18.55 13.60
C ALA A 227 28.40 -18.95 12.26
N LEU A 228 28.01 -17.97 11.44
CA LEU A 228 27.28 -18.16 10.19
C LEU A 228 27.70 -17.11 9.14
N ILE A 229 27.74 -17.51 7.88
CA ILE A 229 27.73 -16.59 6.73
C ILE A 229 26.35 -16.70 6.07
N LEU A 230 25.74 -15.58 5.72
CA LEU A 230 24.51 -15.55 4.93
C LEU A 230 24.61 -14.45 3.86
N LEU A 231 24.77 -14.87 2.60
CA LEU A 231 24.96 -13.99 1.45
C LEU A 231 23.84 -14.17 0.43
N SER A 232 23.50 -13.12 -0.32
CA SER A 232 22.71 -13.32 -1.54
C SER A 232 23.56 -13.97 -2.64
N ALA A 233 23.03 -14.98 -3.33
CA ALA A 233 23.71 -15.63 -4.46
C ALA A 233 23.93 -14.64 -5.61
N ILE A 234 22.90 -13.86 -5.93
CA ILE A 234 22.99 -12.72 -6.85
C ILE A 234 22.57 -11.45 -6.10
N GLN A 235 23.49 -10.50 -5.99
CA GLN A 235 23.26 -9.23 -5.32
C GLN A 235 22.23 -8.42 -6.11
N PHE A 236 21.09 -8.09 -5.48
CA PHE A 236 19.93 -7.59 -6.20
C PHE A 236 20.17 -6.26 -6.95
N TYR A 237 20.94 -5.34 -6.38
CA TYR A 237 21.17 -4.00 -6.92
C TYR A 237 22.21 -4.01 -8.04
N THR A 238 23.33 -4.72 -7.88
CA THR A 238 24.40 -4.77 -8.89
C THR A 238 24.13 -5.82 -9.97
N GLY A 239 23.39 -6.88 -9.68
CA GLY A 239 23.25 -8.05 -10.55
C GLY A 239 24.47 -8.99 -10.56
N GLN A 240 25.45 -8.73 -9.69
CA GLN A 240 26.64 -9.57 -9.52
C GLN A 240 26.25 -10.95 -8.98
N TYR A 241 26.76 -11.99 -9.63
CA TYR A 241 26.71 -13.37 -9.17
C TYR A 241 28.00 -13.70 -8.42
N PHE A 242 27.88 -14.13 -7.16
CA PHE A 242 29.04 -14.51 -6.36
C PHE A 242 29.46 -15.97 -6.65
N ASP A 243 30.75 -16.25 -6.43
CA ASP A 243 31.36 -17.57 -6.58
C ASP A 243 30.95 -18.49 -5.41
N ILE A 244 29.73 -19.05 -5.51
CA ILE A 244 29.12 -19.88 -4.46
C ILE A 244 30.03 -21.04 -4.05
N GLU A 245 30.60 -21.75 -5.03
CA GLU A 245 31.46 -22.91 -4.81
C GLU A 245 32.70 -22.54 -3.99
N ARG A 246 33.46 -21.54 -4.46
CA ARG A 246 34.72 -21.15 -3.81
C ARG A 246 34.50 -20.50 -2.44
N ILE A 247 33.48 -19.65 -2.31
CA ILE A 247 33.15 -19.01 -1.03
C ILE A 247 32.67 -20.05 -0.01
N THR A 248 31.87 -21.02 -0.45
CA THR A 248 31.38 -22.13 0.41
C THR A 248 32.53 -23.02 0.87
N ALA A 249 33.39 -23.46 -0.05
CA ALA A 249 34.58 -24.26 0.28
C ALA A 249 35.53 -23.52 1.23
N HIS A 250 35.74 -22.21 1.04
CA HIS A 250 36.57 -21.40 1.93
C HIS A 250 35.94 -21.24 3.32
N ALA A 251 34.63 -21.00 3.42
CA ALA A 251 33.92 -20.96 4.70
C ALA A 251 34.07 -22.28 5.48
N HIS A 252 33.91 -23.42 4.82
CA HIS A 252 34.11 -24.74 5.44
C HIS A 252 35.56 -24.98 5.86
N SER A 253 36.55 -24.47 5.12
CA SER A 253 37.98 -24.55 5.52
C SER A 253 38.28 -23.84 6.85
N LYS A 254 37.40 -22.93 7.29
CA LYS A 254 37.47 -22.20 8.57
C LYS A 254 36.50 -22.76 9.63
N GLY A 255 35.76 -23.82 9.31
CA GLY A 255 34.73 -24.39 10.17
C GLY A 255 33.56 -23.44 10.43
N ILE A 256 33.12 -22.71 9.40
CA ILE A 256 31.99 -21.78 9.43
C ILE A 256 30.87 -22.33 8.53
N LEU A 257 29.63 -22.31 9.02
CA LEU A 257 28.45 -22.68 8.22
C LEU A 257 28.06 -21.53 7.29
N ILE A 258 27.53 -21.85 6.10
CA ILE A 258 27.14 -20.85 5.11
C ILE A 258 25.76 -21.13 4.49
N GLY A 259 24.91 -20.11 4.54
CA GLY A 259 23.62 -20.06 3.87
C GLY A 259 23.61 -19.10 2.69
N TRP A 260 22.71 -19.35 1.72
CA TRP A 260 22.54 -18.48 0.55
C TRP A 260 21.08 -18.05 0.33
N ASP A 261 20.85 -16.76 0.09
CA ASP A 261 19.60 -16.28 -0.52
C ASP A 261 19.71 -16.41 -2.04
N CYS A 262 18.99 -17.37 -2.60
CA CYS A 262 18.98 -17.66 -4.04
C CYS A 262 17.83 -16.93 -4.76
N ALA A 263 17.21 -15.88 -4.20
CA ALA A 263 16.02 -15.26 -4.77
C ALA A 263 16.23 -14.64 -6.16
N HIS A 264 17.43 -14.12 -6.45
CA HIS A 264 17.78 -13.66 -7.79
C HIS A 264 18.50 -14.72 -8.64
N ALA A 265 18.83 -15.89 -8.09
CA ALA A 265 19.61 -16.94 -8.76
C ALA A 265 18.76 -18.12 -9.26
N ALA A 266 17.80 -18.60 -8.44
CA ALA A 266 16.94 -19.72 -8.79
C ALA A 266 16.08 -19.39 -10.02
N GLY A 267 16.20 -20.20 -11.08
CA GLY A 267 15.57 -19.96 -12.38
C GLY A 267 16.27 -18.91 -13.27
N ASN A 268 17.47 -18.45 -12.92
CA ASN A 268 18.24 -17.41 -13.64
C ASN A 268 19.66 -17.87 -14.02
N VAL A 269 20.37 -18.49 -13.08
CA VAL A 269 21.72 -19.03 -13.26
C VAL A 269 21.76 -20.48 -12.82
N ASP A 270 22.74 -21.22 -13.34
CA ASP A 270 22.99 -22.59 -12.89
C ASP A 270 23.40 -22.56 -11.42
N LEU A 271 22.64 -23.30 -10.61
CA LEU A 271 22.93 -23.57 -9.20
C LEU A 271 23.21 -25.06 -9.05
N ARG A 272 24.19 -25.40 -8.22
CA ARG A 272 24.53 -26.79 -7.87
C ARG A 272 24.67 -26.94 -6.35
N LEU A 273 23.61 -26.59 -5.62
CA LEU A 273 23.67 -26.47 -4.16
C LEU A 273 24.18 -27.74 -3.46
N HIS A 274 23.87 -28.92 -4.00
CA HIS A 274 24.39 -30.20 -3.51
C HIS A 274 25.88 -30.40 -3.84
N GLU A 275 26.29 -30.28 -5.12
CA GLU A 275 27.69 -30.47 -5.54
C GLU A 275 28.63 -29.47 -4.85
N TRP A 276 28.19 -28.22 -4.68
CA TRP A 276 28.91 -27.16 -3.98
C TRP A 276 28.86 -27.27 -2.45
N ASN A 277 28.27 -28.34 -1.92
CA ASN A 277 28.25 -28.67 -0.49
C ASN A 277 27.62 -27.57 0.40
N VAL A 278 26.74 -26.71 -0.14
CA VAL A 278 26.08 -25.61 0.58
C VAL A 278 25.37 -26.13 1.83
N ASP A 279 25.36 -25.41 2.96
CA ASP A 279 24.69 -25.93 4.17
C ASP A 279 23.17 -25.78 4.10
N PHE A 280 22.69 -24.60 3.68
CA PHE A 280 21.29 -24.32 3.40
C PHE A 280 21.12 -23.18 2.40
N ALA A 281 19.94 -23.06 1.79
CA ALA A 281 19.56 -21.90 0.99
C ALA A 281 18.05 -21.63 1.06
N ALA A 282 17.62 -20.44 0.64
CA ALA A 282 16.21 -20.13 0.44
C ALA A 282 16.00 -19.23 -0.79
N TRP A 283 14.83 -19.31 -1.44
CA TRP A 283 14.52 -18.47 -2.60
C TRP A 283 13.02 -18.21 -2.71
N CYS A 284 12.65 -17.08 -3.29
CA CYS A 284 11.28 -16.84 -3.74
C CYS A 284 11.03 -17.41 -5.14
N THR A 285 9.79 -17.80 -5.44
CA THR A 285 9.39 -18.33 -6.75
C THR A 285 8.71 -17.30 -7.66
N TYR A 286 8.37 -16.12 -7.14
CA TYR A 286 7.61 -15.10 -7.87
C TYR A 286 8.44 -14.23 -8.82
N LYS A 287 9.77 -14.33 -8.79
CA LYS A 287 10.70 -13.65 -9.72
C LYS A 287 10.84 -14.51 -10.99
N TYR A 288 12.05 -14.95 -11.33
CA TYR A 288 12.33 -15.74 -12.53
C TYR A 288 11.53 -17.05 -12.64
N ILE A 289 11.13 -17.66 -11.52
CA ILE A 289 10.28 -18.87 -11.46
C ILE A 289 8.79 -18.58 -11.72
N ASN A 290 8.40 -17.32 -11.96
CA ASN A 290 7.08 -16.91 -12.50
C ASN A 290 5.82 -17.39 -11.73
N SER A 291 5.90 -17.74 -10.45
CA SER A 291 4.77 -18.32 -9.71
C SER A 291 3.65 -17.35 -9.30
N GLY A 292 3.61 -16.14 -9.85
CA GLY A 292 2.68 -15.07 -9.43
C GLY A 292 3.06 -14.38 -8.09
N PRO A 293 2.44 -13.23 -7.79
CA PRO A 293 2.90 -12.31 -6.75
C PRO A 293 2.78 -12.89 -5.33
N GLY A 294 3.92 -13.10 -4.68
CA GLY A 294 3.98 -13.62 -3.30
C GLY A 294 3.76 -15.13 -3.17
N GLY A 295 3.89 -15.89 -4.27
CA GLY A 295 3.81 -17.36 -4.25
C GLY A 295 4.85 -18.02 -3.33
N MET A 296 4.59 -19.29 -2.97
CA MET A 296 5.36 -20.02 -1.95
C MET A 296 6.85 -20.13 -2.28
N ALA A 297 7.69 -19.81 -1.29
CA ALA A 297 9.13 -19.92 -1.40
C ALA A 297 9.63 -21.37 -1.45
N GLY A 298 10.90 -21.53 -1.85
CA GLY A 298 11.66 -22.75 -1.62
C GLY A 298 12.66 -22.59 -0.48
N LEU A 299 13.05 -23.71 0.11
CA LEU A 299 14.26 -23.84 0.91
C LEU A 299 15.04 -25.09 0.51
N PHE A 300 16.34 -25.05 0.74
CA PHE A 300 17.29 -26.14 0.61
C PHE A 300 17.96 -26.42 1.94
N VAL A 301 18.08 -27.70 2.30
CA VAL A 301 18.93 -28.18 3.40
C VAL A 301 19.66 -29.41 2.91
N HIS A 302 20.98 -29.33 2.83
CA HIS A 302 21.81 -30.42 2.35
C HIS A 302 21.68 -31.66 3.24
N GLU A 303 21.65 -32.85 2.62
CA GLU A 303 21.40 -34.14 3.28
C GLU A 303 22.33 -34.41 4.48
N LYS A 304 23.54 -33.85 4.49
CA LYS A 304 24.49 -33.92 5.62
C LYS A 304 23.91 -33.33 6.93
N HIS A 305 22.99 -32.36 6.83
CA HIS A 305 22.24 -31.78 7.97
C HIS A 305 20.82 -32.36 8.11
N GLY A 306 20.40 -33.20 7.17
CA GLY A 306 19.06 -33.78 7.07
C GLY A 306 18.85 -35.12 7.78
N ARG A 307 19.89 -35.69 8.42
CA ARG A 307 19.81 -36.99 9.10
C ARG A 307 18.94 -36.94 10.37
N VAL A 308 18.33 -38.09 10.66
CA VAL A 308 17.49 -38.35 11.83
C VAL A 308 17.89 -39.74 12.31
N ASP A 309 18.68 -39.82 13.39
CA ASP A 309 19.28 -41.06 13.88
C ASP A 309 18.40 -41.71 14.96
N GLU A 310 18.34 -43.04 15.05
CA GLU A 310 17.73 -43.72 16.20
C GLU A 310 18.70 -43.73 17.40
N LYS A 311 18.63 -42.67 18.22
CA LYS A 311 19.38 -42.46 19.49
C LYS A 311 20.92 -42.55 19.39
N GLN A 312 21.58 -41.39 19.40
CA GLN A 312 23.01 -41.36 19.77
C GLN A 312 23.17 -41.57 21.30
N PRO A 313 24.24 -42.24 21.77
CA PRO A 313 24.39 -42.59 23.20
C PRO A 313 24.44 -41.40 24.16
N ASP A 314 24.95 -40.25 23.70
CA ASP A 314 25.31 -39.10 24.55
C ASP A 314 24.52 -37.80 24.19
N SER A 315 23.40 -37.90 23.47
CA SER A 315 22.55 -36.76 23.09
C SER A 315 21.07 -37.04 23.38
N GLU A 316 20.38 -36.10 24.04
CA GLU A 316 18.91 -36.15 24.18
C GLU A 316 18.19 -35.91 22.84
N GLU A 317 18.82 -35.22 21.88
CA GLU A 317 18.26 -34.93 20.56
C GLU A 317 18.82 -35.88 19.49
N THR A 318 17.92 -36.46 18.68
CA THR A 318 18.20 -37.42 17.60
C THR A 318 18.36 -36.79 16.20
N PHE A 319 18.22 -35.47 16.10
CA PHE A 319 18.23 -34.69 14.86
C PHE A 319 18.62 -33.25 15.14
N ARG A 320 19.12 -32.51 14.13
CA ARG A 320 19.43 -31.07 14.30
C ARG A 320 18.18 -30.30 14.77
N PRO A 321 18.24 -29.52 15.88
CA PRO A 321 17.09 -28.78 16.40
C PRO A 321 16.60 -27.73 15.41
N ARG A 322 15.28 -27.53 15.39
CA ARG A 322 14.53 -26.68 14.46
C ARG A 322 13.17 -26.36 15.06
N PHE A 323 12.50 -25.31 14.59
CA PHE A 323 11.08 -25.15 14.93
C PHE A 323 10.26 -26.25 14.25
N ALA A 324 9.50 -26.97 15.06
CA ALA A 324 8.70 -28.11 14.62
C ALA A 324 7.26 -27.69 14.34
N GLY A 325 6.62 -28.38 13.40
CA GLY A 325 5.18 -28.35 13.22
C GLY A 325 4.70 -29.68 12.63
N TRP A 326 3.40 -29.95 12.71
CA TRP A 326 2.82 -31.25 12.37
C TRP A 326 3.13 -31.72 10.93
N TRP A 327 3.42 -30.79 10.02
CA TRP A 327 3.73 -31.14 8.64
C TRP A 327 5.16 -31.66 8.45
N GLY A 328 6.12 -31.15 9.23
CA GLY A 328 7.49 -31.68 9.24
C GLY A 328 7.62 -33.05 9.90
N GLY A 329 6.57 -33.56 10.55
CA GLY A 329 6.55 -34.87 11.18
C GLY A 329 6.44 -36.04 10.20
N ASP A 330 6.90 -37.22 10.62
CA ASP A 330 6.89 -38.48 9.87
C ASP A 330 5.52 -38.77 9.20
N LEU A 331 5.56 -39.04 7.89
CA LEU A 331 4.35 -39.16 7.07
C LEU A 331 3.43 -40.32 7.48
N LYS A 332 3.97 -41.40 8.05
CA LYS A 332 3.20 -42.59 8.45
C LYS A 332 2.44 -42.35 9.75
N THR A 333 2.98 -41.51 10.63
CA THR A 333 2.45 -41.29 12.00
C THR A 333 1.80 -39.93 12.22
N ARG A 334 1.97 -38.95 11.31
CA ARG A 334 1.44 -37.57 11.44
C ARG A 334 -0.06 -37.50 11.77
N PHE A 335 -0.85 -38.47 11.32
CA PHE A 335 -2.30 -38.54 11.56
C PHE A 335 -2.70 -39.34 12.81
N ASN A 336 -1.76 -40.00 13.49
CA ASN A 336 -2.02 -40.64 14.80
C ASN A 336 -2.23 -39.61 15.92
N MET A 337 -1.73 -38.39 15.74
CA MET A 337 -1.85 -37.28 16.71
C MET A 337 -1.28 -37.59 18.11
N GLU A 338 -0.26 -38.47 18.20
CA GLU A 338 0.37 -38.89 19.47
C GLU A 338 1.18 -37.81 20.19
N ASN A 339 1.29 -36.59 19.63
CA ASN A 339 2.12 -35.49 20.13
C ASN A 339 3.62 -35.81 20.34
N LYS A 340 4.12 -36.87 19.71
CA LYS A 340 5.54 -37.20 19.62
C LYS A 340 6.07 -36.73 18.27
N PHE A 341 6.90 -35.69 18.27
CA PHE A 341 7.49 -35.19 17.03
C PHE A 341 8.73 -35.99 16.63
N VAL A 342 8.68 -36.64 15.48
CA VAL A 342 9.83 -37.19 14.76
C VAL A 342 9.85 -36.51 13.39
N PRO A 343 10.87 -35.70 13.06
CA PRO A 343 10.92 -35.01 11.78
C PRO A 343 11.16 -35.98 10.62
N GLN A 344 10.63 -35.64 9.46
CA GLN A 344 11.04 -36.26 8.20
C GLN A 344 12.54 -35.98 7.94
N PRO A 345 13.30 -36.93 7.38
CA PRO A 345 14.65 -36.67 6.89
C PRO A 345 14.69 -35.56 5.82
N GLY A 346 15.82 -34.85 5.77
CA GLY A 346 16.04 -33.78 4.79
C GLY A 346 15.26 -32.49 5.06
N ALA A 347 14.96 -31.76 3.98
CA ALA A 347 14.31 -30.45 4.04
C ALA A 347 12.83 -30.51 4.42
N ALA A 348 12.12 -31.62 4.13
CA ALA A 348 10.73 -31.82 4.52
C ALA A 348 10.54 -31.70 6.05
N GLY A 349 11.53 -32.15 6.84
CA GLY A 349 11.53 -32.00 8.30
C GLY A 349 11.59 -30.57 8.83
N PHE A 350 11.73 -29.55 7.97
CA PHE A 350 11.65 -28.13 8.34
C PHE A 350 10.28 -27.51 8.04
N GLN A 351 9.34 -28.26 7.45
CA GLN A 351 7.97 -27.80 7.24
C GLN A 351 7.21 -27.68 8.56
N LEU A 352 6.42 -26.61 8.71
CA LEU A 352 5.61 -26.39 9.91
C LEU A 352 4.16 -26.82 9.73
N SER A 353 3.51 -26.26 8.70
CA SER A 353 2.08 -26.39 8.42
C SER A 353 1.86 -27.01 7.06
N ASN A 354 0.63 -27.49 6.82
CA ASN A 354 0.22 -27.94 5.49
C ASN A 354 0.44 -26.82 4.44
N PRO A 355 0.93 -27.15 3.25
CA PRO A 355 1.23 -26.17 2.21
C PRO A 355 -0.04 -25.47 1.71
N SER A 356 0.12 -24.27 1.17
CA SER A 356 -0.93 -23.61 0.40
C SER A 356 -1.07 -24.32 -0.95
N VAL A 357 -2.04 -25.22 -1.06
CA VAL A 357 -2.30 -25.99 -2.29
C VAL A 357 -2.52 -25.06 -3.49
N LEU A 358 -3.21 -23.93 -3.28
CA LEU A 358 -3.46 -22.92 -4.32
C LEU A 358 -2.15 -22.32 -4.86
N ASP A 359 -1.22 -21.94 -3.97
CA ASP A 359 0.06 -21.37 -4.39
C ASP A 359 0.98 -22.46 -4.99
N MET A 360 0.88 -23.70 -4.50
CA MET A 360 1.65 -24.83 -5.06
C MET A 360 1.27 -25.10 -6.51
N ASN A 361 -0.02 -24.99 -6.84
CA ASN A 361 -0.52 -25.08 -8.21
C ASN A 361 0.11 -24.00 -9.13
N ALA A 362 0.30 -22.78 -8.64
CA ALA A 362 0.97 -21.71 -9.41
C ALA A 362 2.48 -21.93 -9.55
N VAL A 363 3.16 -22.44 -8.51
CA VAL A 363 4.58 -22.80 -8.57
C VAL A 363 4.81 -23.95 -9.56
N VAL A 364 4.07 -25.05 -9.43
CA VAL A 364 4.22 -26.22 -10.32
C VAL A 364 3.91 -25.88 -11.78
N ALA A 365 2.86 -25.09 -12.04
CA ALA A 365 2.52 -24.67 -13.41
C ALA A 365 3.66 -23.94 -14.14
N SER A 366 4.56 -23.26 -13.42
CA SER A 366 5.78 -22.72 -14.01
C SER A 366 6.94 -23.72 -14.01
N LEU A 367 7.13 -24.50 -12.95
CA LEU A 367 8.24 -25.46 -12.88
C LEU A 367 8.14 -26.55 -13.96
N GLU A 368 6.95 -26.91 -14.45
CA GLU A 368 6.79 -27.74 -15.64
C GLU A 368 7.49 -27.17 -16.88
N ILE A 369 7.48 -25.84 -17.05
CA ILE A 369 8.16 -25.16 -18.17
C ILE A 369 9.67 -25.24 -17.95
N PHE A 370 10.16 -24.95 -16.73
CA PHE A 370 11.58 -25.07 -16.38
C PHE A 370 12.13 -26.49 -16.58
N ASN A 371 11.37 -27.53 -16.24
CA ASN A 371 11.79 -28.92 -16.41
C ASN A 371 11.73 -29.38 -17.88
N ARG A 372 11.00 -28.69 -18.75
CA ARG A 372 10.96 -28.93 -20.21
C ARG A 372 12.03 -28.15 -20.99
N ALA A 373 12.44 -26.98 -20.49
CA ALA A 373 13.50 -26.15 -21.07
C ALA A 373 14.89 -26.47 -20.49
N THR A 374 14.97 -26.99 -19.27
CA THR A 374 16.20 -27.16 -18.46
C THR A 374 16.92 -25.85 -18.10
N MET A 375 17.67 -25.84 -17.00
CA MET A 375 18.46 -24.66 -16.61
C MET A 375 19.64 -24.40 -17.57
N GLU A 376 20.24 -25.44 -18.16
CA GLU A 376 21.37 -25.30 -19.09
C GLU A 376 21.00 -24.48 -20.33
N GLU A 377 19.90 -24.81 -21.01
CA GLU A 377 19.46 -24.04 -22.19
C GLU A 377 19.05 -22.61 -21.80
N ILE A 378 18.36 -22.46 -20.66
CA ILE A 378 17.96 -21.15 -20.11
C ILE A 378 19.21 -20.29 -19.85
N ARG A 379 20.24 -20.81 -19.20
CA ARG A 379 21.48 -20.09 -18.90
C ARG A 379 22.29 -19.79 -20.16
N LYS A 380 22.37 -20.74 -21.10
CA LYS A 380 22.99 -20.52 -22.42
C LYS A 380 22.35 -19.37 -23.18
N LYS A 381 21.01 -19.30 -23.24
CA LYS A 381 20.29 -18.17 -23.82
C LYS A 381 20.46 -16.89 -22.99
N SER A 382 20.46 -16.97 -21.66
CA SER A 382 20.69 -15.82 -20.76
C SER A 382 22.02 -15.12 -21.05
N LEU A 383 23.11 -15.89 -21.17
CA LEU A 383 24.45 -15.38 -21.47
C LEU A 383 24.45 -14.63 -22.80
N ASN A 384 23.94 -15.25 -23.87
CA ASN A 384 23.90 -14.67 -25.21
C ASN A 384 22.99 -13.45 -25.31
N LEU A 385 21.76 -13.51 -24.79
CA LEU A 385 20.78 -12.43 -24.86
C LEU A 385 21.21 -11.21 -24.03
N THR A 386 21.77 -11.45 -22.84
CA THR A 386 22.25 -10.39 -21.95
C THR A 386 23.58 -9.80 -22.46
N GLY A 387 24.49 -10.62 -22.98
CA GLY A 387 25.72 -10.16 -23.64
C GLY A 387 25.45 -9.35 -24.91
N TYR A 388 24.46 -9.76 -25.71
CA TYR A 388 24.01 -8.98 -26.86
C TYR A 388 23.39 -7.63 -26.46
N LEU A 389 22.55 -7.60 -25.41
CA LEU A 389 22.00 -6.36 -24.86
C LEU A 389 23.12 -5.44 -24.33
N GLU A 390 24.08 -5.98 -23.58
CA GLU A 390 25.27 -5.27 -23.10
C GLU A 390 26.06 -4.69 -24.29
N HIS A 391 26.32 -5.48 -25.33
CA HIS A 391 27.02 -5.05 -26.54
C HIS A 391 26.34 -3.87 -27.24
N LEU A 392 25.02 -3.94 -27.44
CA LEU A 392 24.24 -2.89 -28.08
C LEU A 392 24.27 -1.57 -27.30
N LEU A 393 24.24 -1.64 -25.96
CA LEU A 393 24.32 -0.48 -25.07
C LEU A 393 25.77 0.07 -24.98
N MET A 394 26.75 -0.82 -24.87
CA MET A 394 28.16 -0.46 -24.69
C MET A 394 28.85 0.00 -25.98
N LYS A 395 28.23 -0.16 -27.16
CA LYS A 395 28.65 0.50 -28.40
C LYS A 395 27.64 1.55 -28.92
N TYR A 396 26.79 2.12 -28.06
CA TYR A 396 25.92 3.26 -28.42
C TYR A 396 26.22 4.50 -27.54
N PRO A 397 26.26 5.73 -28.12
CA PRO A 397 26.42 6.04 -29.55
C PRO A 397 27.67 5.37 -30.16
N LEU A 398 27.67 5.14 -31.48
CA LEU A 398 28.68 4.31 -32.16
C LEU A 398 30.12 4.85 -32.11
N ASP A 399 30.28 6.14 -31.84
CA ASP A 399 31.57 6.84 -31.84
C ASP A 399 31.86 7.61 -30.53
N ALA A 400 31.02 7.45 -29.50
CA ALA A 400 31.15 8.19 -28.23
C ALA A 400 32.14 7.52 -27.27
N SER A 401 32.98 8.32 -26.61
CA SER A 401 33.84 7.82 -25.53
C SER A 401 33.03 7.33 -24.33
N LEU A 402 33.60 6.47 -23.48
CA LEU A 402 32.92 6.00 -22.26
C LEU A 402 32.55 7.17 -21.34
N GLU A 403 33.37 8.23 -21.31
CA GLU A 403 33.18 9.45 -20.52
C GLU A 403 32.07 10.36 -21.06
N GLU A 404 31.62 10.17 -22.31
CA GLU A 404 30.48 10.91 -22.90
C GLU A 404 29.13 10.25 -22.63
N LYS A 405 29.11 9.00 -22.15
CA LYS A 405 27.86 8.23 -22.03
C LYS A 405 26.97 8.71 -20.88
N PRO A 406 25.64 8.74 -21.06
CA PRO A 406 24.70 9.15 -20.01
C PRO A 406 24.55 8.13 -18.87
N PHE A 407 25.29 7.02 -18.89
CA PHE A 407 25.23 5.96 -17.89
C PHE A 407 26.56 5.22 -17.72
N THR A 408 26.70 4.54 -16.59
CA THR A 408 27.79 3.60 -16.25
C THR A 408 27.17 2.24 -15.93
N LEU A 409 27.75 1.16 -16.46
CA LEU A 409 27.36 -0.20 -16.10
C LEU A 409 27.89 -0.54 -14.69
N ILE A 410 27.03 -0.97 -13.78
CA ILE A 410 27.40 -1.44 -12.43
C ILE A 410 27.63 -2.96 -12.42
N THR A 411 26.84 -3.71 -13.19
CA THR A 411 26.95 -5.17 -13.25
C THR A 411 28.31 -5.59 -13.82
N PRO A 412 28.98 -6.62 -13.25
CA PRO A 412 30.20 -7.15 -13.83
C PRO A 412 30.06 -7.49 -15.31
N SER A 413 30.96 -6.99 -16.15
CA SER A 413 30.99 -7.30 -17.59
C SER A 413 31.45 -8.73 -17.88
N ASN A 414 32.10 -9.42 -16.92
CA ASN A 414 32.36 -10.85 -17.06
C ASN A 414 31.02 -11.61 -17.05
N PRO A 415 30.61 -12.30 -18.14
CA PRO A 415 29.30 -12.95 -18.20
C PRO A 415 29.11 -14.06 -17.16
N THR A 416 30.20 -14.63 -16.64
CA THR A 416 30.16 -15.65 -15.57
C THR A 416 29.83 -15.05 -14.20
N GLU A 417 30.12 -13.76 -13.97
CA GLU A 417 29.88 -13.03 -12.72
C GLU A 417 28.54 -12.27 -12.70
N ARG A 418 27.62 -12.59 -13.62
CA ARG A 418 26.28 -11.99 -13.66
C ARG A 418 25.17 -12.95 -14.12
N GLY A 419 23.96 -12.69 -13.62
CA GLY A 419 22.73 -13.30 -14.13
C GLY A 419 22.21 -12.60 -15.40
N ALA A 420 20.91 -12.74 -15.67
CA ALA A 420 20.22 -12.04 -16.75
C ALA A 420 20.05 -10.52 -16.54
N GLN A 421 20.36 -10.00 -15.35
CA GLN A 421 20.16 -8.58 -15.02
C GLN A 421 21.40 -7.75 -15.40
N LEU A 422 21.18 -6.64 -16.10
CA LEU A 422 22.14 -5.54 -16.22
C LEU A 422 21.62 -4.32 -15.44
N SER A 423 22.52 -3.68 -14.70
CA SER A 423 22.20 -2.58 -13.79
C SER A 423 23.03 -1.38 -14.18
N PHE A 424 22.38 -0.28 -14.59
CA PHE A 424 23.05 0.92 -15.08
C PHE A 424 22.79 2.09 -14.14
N ARG A 425 23.85 2.76 -13.68
CA ARG A 425 23.74 4.08 -13.04
C ARG A 425 23.65 5.13 -14.11
N LEU A 426 22.56 5.87 -14.13
CA LEU A 426 22.36 7.01 -15.00
C LEU A 426 23.04 8.25 -14.40
N ARG A 427 23.44 9.22 -15.23
CA ARG A 427 23.90 10.52 -14.71
C ARG A 427 22.80 11.20 -13.86
N PRO A 428 23.17 11.99 -12.84
CA PRO A 428 22.20 12.69 -12.00
C PRO A 428 21.14 13.46 -12.79
N GLY A 429 19.87 13.27 -12.43
CA GLY A 429 18.72 13.92 -13.07
C GLY A 429 18.14 13.19 -14.30
N LEU A 430 18.76 12.13 -14.81
CA LEU A 430 18.25 11.39 -15.97
C LEU A 430 17.18 10.33 -15.63
N LEU A 431 17.10 9.82 -14.40
CA LEU A 431 16.26 8.67 -14.07
C LEU A 431 14.78 8.86 -14.45
N ASP A 432 14.14 9.93 -13.97
CA ASP A 432 12.72 10.15 -14.20
C ASP A 432 12.38 10.39 -15.70
N SER A 433 13.33 10.92 -16.49
CA SER A 433 13.12 11.13 -17.94
C SER A 433 13.30 9.83 -18.74
N VAL A 434 14.30 9.01 -18.38
CA VAL A 434 14.51 7.69 -18.97
C VAL A 434 13.34 6.75 -18.67
N LEU A 435 12.84 6.73 -17.43
CA LEU A 435 11.70 5.90 -17.04
C LEU A 435 10.43 6.27 -17.80
N ARG A 436 10.08 7.56 -17.86
CA ARG A 436 8.91 8.03 -18.62
C ARG A 436 8.98 7.60 -20.09
N HIS A 437 10.14 7.76 -20.71
CA HIS A 437 10.36 7.40 -22.12
C HIS A 437 10.21 5.88 -22.36
N LEU A 438 10.64 5.06 -21.39
CA LEU A 438 10.45 3.60 -21.43
C LEU A 438 8.97 3.22 -21.23
N GLU A 439 8.27 3.85 -20.30
CA GLU A 439 6.83 3.64 -20.05
C GLU A 439 5.97 4.03 -21.28
N GLU A 440 6.23 5.18 -21.89
CA GLU A 440 5.56 5.65 -23.12
C GLU A 440 5.66 4.63 -24.26
N ASN A 441 6.84 4.00 -24.39
CA ASN A 441 7.17 2.97 -25.37
C ASN A 441 6.80 1.54 -24.93
N SER A 442 6.22 1.38 -23.73
CA SER A 442 5.79 0.11 -23.16
C SER A 442 6.93 -0.89 -22.93
N VAL A 443 8.04 -0.38 -22.38
CA VAL A 443 9.19 -1.16 -21.89
C VAL A 443 9.15 -1.17 -20.36
N VAL A 444 8.95 -2.33 -19.76
CA VAL A 444 8.83 -2.52 -18.32
C VAL A 444 10.17 -2.98 -17.75
N ILE A 445 10.76 -2.17 -16.88
CA ILE A 445 12.01 -2.44 -16.15
C ILE A 445 11.80 -2.21 -14.64
N ASP A 446 12.85 -2.31 -13.83
CA ASP A 446 12.83 -1.93 -12.41
C ASP A 446 13.77 -0.74 -12.14
N GLU A 447 13.34 0.18 -11.27
CA GLU A 447 14.16 1.32 -10.83
C GLU A 447 14.72 1.14 -9.41
N ARG A 448 15.90 1.73 -9.18
CA ARG A 448 16.53 1.86 -7.87
C ARG A 448 17.02 3.29 -7.69
N LYS A 449 16.17 4.12 -7.07
CA LYS A 449 16.47 5.53 -6.78
C LYS A 449 17.75 5.66 -5.94
N PRO A 450 18.58 6.71 -6.17
CA PRO A 450 18.25 7.91 -6.95
C PRO A 450 18.48 7.81 -8.46
N ASP A 451 19.21 6.82 -8.95
CA ASP A 451 19.88 6.91 -10.26
C ASP A 451 20.04 5.60 -11.05
N VAL A 452 19.63 4.44 -10.53
CA VAL A 452 19.84 3.14 -11.19
C VAL A 452 18.58 2.60 -11.88
N ILE A 453 18.77 2.05 -13.08
CA ILE A 453 17.82 1.18 -13.76
C ILE A 453 18.35 -0.26 -13.81
N ARG A 454 17.46 -1.25 -13.65
CA ARG A 454 17.76 -2.68 -13.76
C ARG A 454 16.95 -3.29 -14.90
N VAL A 455 17.64 -3.83 -15.88
CA VAL A 455 17.08 -4.42 -17.10
C VAL A 455 17.39 -5.92 -17.10
N ALA A 456 16.38 -6.78 -17.05
CA ALA A 456 16.53 -8.22 -16.92
C ALA A 456 15.75 -9.00 -17.98
N PRO A 457 16.30 -9.22 -19.19
CA PRO A 457 15.74 -10.13 -20.19
C PRO A 457 15.71 -11.59 -19.70
N ALA A 458 14.53 -12.10 -19.40
CA ALA A 458 14.32 -13.48 -18.95
C ALA A 458 14.30 -14.45 -20.15
N PRO A 459 15.15 -15.50 -20.20
CA PRO A 459 15.34 -16.32 -21.40
C PRO A 459 14.09 -17.04 -21.90
N LEU A 460 13.21 -17.50 -21.00
CA LEU A 460 12.03 -18.28 -21.37
C LEU A 460 11.00 -17.50 -22.19
N TYR A 461 10.99 -16.17 -22.10
CA TYR A 461 9.94 -15.38 -22.73
C TYR A 461 10.42 -14.06 -23.37
N ASN A 462 11.67 -13.61 -23.21
CA ASN A 462 12.22 -12.49 -23.98
C ASN A 462 12.95 -12.95 -25.25
N THR A 463 13.00 -12.05 -26.25
CA THR A 463 13.58 -12.31 -27.57
C THR A 463 14.81 -11.42 -27.86
N TYR A 464 15.67 -11.85 -28.78
CA TYR A 464 16.78 -11.04 -29.27
C TYR A 464 16.28 -9.77 -29.97
N THR A 465 15.13 -9.82 -30.66
CA THR A 465 14.47 -8.63 -31.26
C THR A 465 14.04 -7.56 -30.26
N GLU A 466 13.81 -7.90 -28.99
CA GLU A 466 13.47 -6.92 -27.95
C GLU A 466 14.68 -6.10 -27.49
N ALA A 467 15.90 -6.63 -27.57
CA ALA A 467 17.11 -5.91 -27.15
C ALA A 467 17.45 -4.68 -28.04
N PRO A 468 17.40 -4.75 -29.39
CA PRO A 468 17.55 -3.59 -30.26
C PRO A 468 16.54 -2.48 -30.05
N HIS A 469 15.33 -2.75 -29.53
CA HIS A 469 14.26 -1.75 -29.46
C HIS A 469 14.63 -0.51 -28.64
N TRP A 470 15.58 -0.63 -27.70
CA TRP A 470 16.23 0.50 -27.02
C TRP A 470 16.79 1.55 -28.01
N LYS A 471 17.36 1.11 -29.13
CA LYS A 471 17.98 1.97 -30.17
C LYS A 471 16.96 2.72 -31.04
N TRP A 472 15.73 2.24 -31.12
CA TRP A 472 14.64 2.85 -31.91
C TRP A 472 13.87 3.90 -31.10
N ILE A 473 13.83 3.72 -29.78
CA ILE A 473 13.35 4.70 -28.81
C ILE A 473 14.21 5.97 -28.83
N SER A 474 15.49 5.87 -29.21
CA SER A 474 16.41 7.00 -29.43
C SER A 474 16.40 7.61 -30.86
N LEU A 475 15.48 7.22 -31.75
CA LEU A 475 15.47 7.69 -33.15
C LEU A 475 14.10 8.24 -33.61
N PRO A 476 13.85 9.55 -33.43
CA PRO A 476 12.97 10.28 -34.33
C PRO A 476 13.66 10.40 -35.69
N GLN A 477 13.10 9.81 -36.75
CA GLN A 477 13.46 10.26 -38.10
C GLN A 477 12.94 11.69 -38.29
N LYS A 478 13.89 12.61 -38.47
CA LYS A 478 13.78 14.08 -38.67
C LYS A 478 13.99 14.92 -37.41
N THR A 479 14.72 16.02 -37.63
CA THR A 479 15.12 17.11 -36.72
C THR A 479 16.29 16.78 -35.78
N PRO A 480 17.34 17.64 -35.71
CA PRO A 480 18.59 17.30 -35.01
C PRO A 480 18.61 17.78 -33.55
N TYR A 481 19.36 17.06 -32.70
CA TYR A 481 19.66 17.35 -31.29
C TYR A 481 18.46 17.44 -30.33
N HIS A 482 18.30 16.43 -29.46
CA HIS A 482 18.29 16.60 -27.99
C HIS A 482 18.18 15.25 -27.25
N ILE A 483 19.29 14.53 -27.24
CA ILE A 483 19.74 13.77 -26.06
C ILE A 483 21.14 14.32 -25.76
N ILE A 484 21.49 14.42 -24.48
CA ILE A 484 22.63 15.17 -23.90
C ILE A 484 22.32 16.65 -23.61
N LEU A 485 22.28 16.96 -22.32
CA LEU A 485 22.45 18.30 -21.74
C LEU A 485 23.94 18.55 -21.53
N LEU A 486 24.44 19.71 -21.97
CA LEU A 486 25.65 20.31 -21.42
C LEU A 486 25.43 21.82 -21.26
N ALA A 487 25.85 22.34 -20.12
CA ALA A 487 25.88 23.77 -19.84
C ALA A 487 27.33 24.19 -19.66
N GLU A 488 27.83 25.12 -20.49
CA GLU A 488 28.91 26.04 -20.07
C GLU A 488 28.95 27.33 -20.92
N LYS A 489 28.92 28.46 -20.20
CA LYS A 489 29.47 29.82 -20.44
C LYS A 489 29.55 30.43 -21.87
N SER A 490 28.99 31.63 -21.98
CA SER A 490 29.20 32.70 -22.99
C SER A 490 30.66 33.24 -23.02
N PRO A 491 31.08 34.20 -23.91
CA PRO A 491 30.30 35.02 -24.87
C PRO A 491 30.94 35.34 -26.27
N MET A 492 30.22 36.17 -27.05
CA MET A 492 30.64 37.07 -28.17
C MET A 492 30.50 36.65 -29.65
N CYS A 493 29.55 37.33 -30.32
CA CYS A 493 29.70 38.21 -31.50
C CYS A 493 30.33 37.69 -32.82
N LEU A 494 29.53 37.63 -33.91
CA LEU A 494 29.64 38.56 -35.08
C LEU A 494 28.69 38.23 -36.28
N CYS A 495 27.88 39.23 -36.65
CA CYS A 495 27.49 39.70 -38.00
C CYS A 495 27.11 38.77 -39.20
N ARG A 496 25.95 39.15 -39.82
CA ARG A 496 25.70 39.37 -41.29
C ARG A 496 25.62 38.10 -42.20
N LEU A 497 24.91 38.04 -43.36
CA LEU A 497 24.01 38.93 -44.14
C LEU A 497 23.24 38.09 -45.22
N HIS A 498 22.14 38.62 -45.78
CA HIS A 498 21.54 38.27 -47.11
C HIS A 498 20.96 36.85 -47.35
N SER A 499 20.11 36.57 -48.37
CA SER A 499 19.00 37.32 -49.01
C SER A 499 18.27 36.47 -50.08
N GLY A 500 16.92 36.38 -50.05
CA GLY A 500 16.04 35.94 -51.17
C GLY A 500 16.17 34.47 -51.66
N LYS A 501 15.32 33.91 -52.53
CA LYS A 501 13.90 34.04 -52.94
C LYS A 501 13.71 33.13 -54.19
N ALA A 502 12.45 32.74 -54.51
CA ALA A 502 12.00 32.04 -55.76
C ALA A 502 12.26 30.50 -55.82
N LYS A 503 11.24 29.61 -55.91
CA LYS A 503 10.27 29.28 -57.01
C LYS A 503 10.90 28.36 -58.10
N MET A 504 10.23 27.42 -58.81
CA MET A 504 8.79 27.13 -59.05
C MET A 504 8.55 25.74 -59.72
N GLY A 505 7.30 25.22 -59.72
CA GLY A 505 6.74 24.24 -60.69
C GLY A 505 7.13 22.76 -60.54
N THR A 506 6.42 21.71 -61.04
CA THR A 506 5.15 21.50 -61.80
C THR A 506 4.92 19.96 -61.91
N SER A 507 3.77 19.32 -62.19
CA SER A 507 2.33 19.64 -62.41
C SER A 507 1.46 18.34 -62.32
N ALA A 508 0.14 18.39 -62.56
CA ALA A 508 -0.79 17.22 -62.70
C ALA A 508 -0.95 16.76 -64.20
N PRO A 509 -1.71 15.69 -64.60
CA PRO A 509 -3.18 15.46 -64.43
C PRO A 509 -3.59 14.02 -63.93
N THR A 510 -4.78 13.71 -63.35
CA THR A 510 -6.20 13.59 -63.84
C THR A 510 -6.45 12.35 -64.75
N VAL A 511 -7.43 11.43 -64.50
CA VAL A 511 -8.82 11.38 -65.06
C VAL A 511 -9.65 10.12 -64.61
N THR A 512 -10.87 10.33 -64.06
CA THR A 512 -12.21 9.61 -64.09
C THR A 512 -12.36 8.04 -64.07
N ALA A 513 -13.52 7.37 -63.83
CA ALA A 513 -14.97 7.73 -63.67
C ALA A 513 -15.88 6.63 -63.02
N THR A 514 -17.03 7.02 -62.40
CA THR A 514 -18.39 6.34 -62.30
C THR A 514 -18.56 4.95 -61.61
N ALA A 515 -19.69 4.54 -61.00
CA ALA A 515 -21.10 5.03 -60.96
C ALA A 515 -21.88 4.71 -59.62
N ASP A 516 -23.02 5.38 -59.42
CA ASP A 516 -24.10 5.22 -58.39
C ASP A 516 -25.35 4.50 -59.00
N PRO A 517 -26.55 4.25 -58.34
CA PRO A 517 -27.12 4.81 -57.08
C PRO A 517 -27.98 3.86 -56.17
N GLU A 518 -28.66 4.50 -55.19
CA GLU A 518 -29.90 4.12 -54.46
C GLU A 518 -29.87 3.31 -53.13
N SER A 519 -30.03 4.02 -52.01
CA SER A 519 -31.36 4.15 -51.36
C SER A 519 -31.42 5.27 -50.29
N ALA A 520 -32.62 5.81 -50.10
CA ALA A 520 -32.97 7.00 -49.30
C ALA A 520 -33.09 6.70 -47.78
N GLN A 521 -33.22 7.61 -46.80
CA GLN A 521 -33.26 9.08 -46.74
C GLN A 521 -33.11 9.56 -45.26
N ASN A 522 -33.10 10.88 -45.02
CA ASN A 522 -33.33 11.59 -43.73
C ASN A 522 -32.18 11.62 -42.70
N THR A 523 -31.35 12.67 -42.62
CA THR A 523 -31.56 14.10 -42.22
C THR A 523 -31.30 14.39 -40.73
N SER A 524 -30.13 14.94 -40.43
CA SER A 524 -29.97 16.31 -39.88
C SER A 524 -28.51 16.55 -39.46
N GLY A 525 -27.92 17.65 -39.93
CA GLY A 525 -26.57 18.07 -39.54
C GLY A 525 -26.61 18.99 -38.32
N GLY A 526 -25.64 18.85 -37.42
CA GLY A 526 -25.43 19.73 -36.27
C GLY A 526 -23.95 19.81 -35.94
N ALA A 527 -23.37 21.01 -35.97
CA ALA A 527 -21.93 21.23 -35.95
C ALA A 527 -21.20 20.64 -34.72
N GLY A 528 -20.26 19.73 -34.96
CA GLY A 528 -19.33 19.23 -33.96
C GLY A 528 -18.29 20.29 -33.58
N ASN A 529 -18.52 20.98 -32.46
CA ASN A 529 -17.64 22.01 -31.96
C ASN A 529 -16.31 21.41 -31.47
N ARG A 530 -15.17 21.98 -31.90
CA ARG A 530 -13.83 21.52 -31.44
C ARG A 530 -13.67 21.88 -29.96
N SER A 531 -13.68 20.89 -29.09
CA SER A 531 -13.14 20.99 -27.72
C SER A 531 -11.85 20.19 -27.66
N GLY A 532 -10.79 20.83 -27.14
CA GLY A 532 -9.41 20.34 -27.31
C GLY A 532 -9.02 19.22 -26.36
N ASP A 533 -7.92 18.54 -26.72
CA ASP A 533 -7.29 17.51 -25.92
C ASP A 533 -6.98 17.98 -24.49
N VAL A 534 -7.55 17.29 -23.50
CA VAL A 534 -7.14 17.42 -22.11
C VAL A 534 -6.21 16.25 -21.80
N ALA A 535 -4.91 16.56 -21.69
CA ALA A 535 -3.89 15.58 -21.32
C ALA A 535 -4.19 14.94 -19.95
N ASP A 536 -3.84 13.66 -19.80
CA ASP A 536 -4.09 12.86 -18.59
C ASP A 536 -3.08 13.25 -17.50
N VAL A 537 -3.37 14.34 -16.76
CA VAL A 537 -2.49 14.89 -15.72
C VAL A 537 -2.49 13.97 -14.48
N ASP A 538 -1.28 13.70 -13.97
CA ASP A 538 -1.06 12.93 -12.75
C ASP A 538 -1.87 13.47 -11.57
N TYR A 539 -2.47 12.58 -10.77
CA TYR A 539 -3.40 13.04 -9.73
C TYR A 539 -2.70 13.90 -8.67
N SER A 540 -1.43 13.64 -8.35
CA SER A 540 -0.65 14.50 -7.46
C SER A 540 0.85 14.29 -7.63
N VAL A 541 1.62 15.37 -7.77
CA VAL A 541 3.10 15.39 -7.81
C VAL A 541 3.77 14.97 -6.50
N PHE A 542 3.04 14.80 -5.40
CA PHE A 542 3.64 14.29 -4.15
C PHE A 542 4.07 12.82 -4.29
N THR A 543 5.34 12.53 -4.00
CA THR A 543 5.88 11.15 -3.95
C THR A 543 5.11 10.27 -2.95
N ILE A 544 5.25 8.94 -3.04
CA ILE A 544 4.56 8.02 -2.13
C ILE A 544 4.93 8.30 -0.66
N SER A 545 6.20 8.55 -0.37
CA SER A 545 6.67 8.88 0.99
C SER A 545 6.14 10.22 1.48
N GLN A 546 6.11 11.26 0.63
CA GLN A 546 5.49 12.55 0.97
C GLN A 546 3.99 12.40 1.22
N ARG A 547 3.26 11.63 0.39
CA ARG A 547 1.83 11.36 0.61
C ARG A 547 1.58 10.61 1.92
N ARG A 548 2.39 9.60 2.25
CA ARG A 548 2.32 8.90 3.55
C ARG A 548 2.56 9.86 4.72
N TYR A 549 3.55 10.75 4.63
CA TYR A 549 3.82 11.78 5.65
C TYR A 549 2.66 12.78 5.78
N ILE A 550 2.13 13.28 4.67
CA ILE A 550 0.97 14.20 4.64
C ILE A 550 -0.25 13.54 5.30
N VAL A 551 -0.55 12.29 4.95
CA VAL A 551 -1.68 11.54 5.53
C VAL A 551 -1.44 11.24 7.02
N PHE A 552 -0.22 10.93 7.43
CA PHE A 552 0.15 10.74 8.84
C PHE A 552 -0.05 12.03 9.66
N MET A 553 0.48 13.16 9.19
CA MET A 553 0.29 14.47 9.84
C MET A 553 -1.19 14.89 9.89
N ALA A 554 -1.97 14.57 8.84
CA ALA A 554 -3.41 14.78 8.84
C ALA A 554 -4.16 13.88 9.85
N SER A 555 -3.76 12.60 9.98
CA SER A 555 -4.31 11.69 11.00
C SER A 555 -4.00 12.17 12.42
N TRP A 556 -2.74 12.59 12.68
CA TRP A 556 -2.33 13.16 13.95
C TRP A 556 -3.07 14.47 14.27
N ALA A 557 -3.29 15.34 13.28
CA ALA A 557 -4.13 16.52 13.47
C ALA A 557 -5.57 16.13 13.88
N GLY A 558 -6.15 15.12 13.24
CA GLY A 558 -7.49 14.59 13.56
C GLY A 558 -7.61 13.99 14.97
N PHE A 559 -6.52 13.45 15.54
CA PHE A 559 -6.47 12.88 16.89
C PHE A 559 -6.72 13.93 18.00
N PHE A 560 -6.40 15.21 17.78
CA PHE A 560 -6.60 16.25 18.79
C PHE A 560 -8.07 16.43 19.18
N SER A 561 -8.99 16.43 18.21
CA SER A 561 -10.43 16.64 18.45
C SER A 561 -11.03 15.66 19.48
N PRO A 562 -10.91 14.31 19.31
CA PRO A 562 -11.42 13.36 20.28
C PRO A 562 -10.57 13.27 21.55
N VAL A 563 -9.24 13.46 21.51
CA VAL A 563 -8.47 13.52 22.77
C VAL A 563 -8.95 14.68 23.65
N SER A 564 -9.17 15.86 23.07
CA SER A 564 -9.55 17.09 23.79
C SER A 564 -10.97 17.08 24.35
N SER A 565 -11.88 16.30 23.75
CA SER A 565 -13.20 16.07 24.34
C SER A 565 -13.11 15.07 25.49
N GLN A 566 -12.41 13.95 25.30
CA GLN A 566 -12.45 12.82 26.24
C GLN A 566 -11.49 12.97 27.45
N ILE A 567 -10.37 13.68 27.31
CA ILE A 567 -9.40 13.96 28.40
C ILE A 567 -10.01 14.75 29.57
N TYR A 568 -11.15 15.41 29.34
CA TYR A 568 -11.84 16.21 30.33
C TYR A 568 -12.69 15.38 31.30
N PHE A 569 -13.15 14.18 30.91
CA PHE A 569 -14.14 13.42 31.70
C PHE A 569 -13.71 13.11 33.14
N PRO A 570 -12.53 12.51 33.41
CA PRO A 570 -12.22 12.12 34.79
C PRO A 570 -11.96 13.30 35.72
N ALA A 571 -11.65 14.48 35.15
CA ALA A 571 -11.44 15.70 35.91
C ALA A 571 -12.75 16.45 36.25
N LEU A 572 -13.92 16.04 35.72
CA LEU A 572 -15.20 16.76 35.89
C LEU A 572 -15.53 17.05 37.36
N ASN A 573 -15.44 16.04 38.23
CA ASN A 573 -15.71 16.18 39.66
C ASN A 573 -14.70 17.11 40.35
N THR A 574 -13.44 17.11 39.92
CA THR A 574 -12.37 17.95 40.47
C THR A 574 -12.54 19.40 40.02
N LEU A 575 -12.91 19.64 38.76
CA LEU A 575 -13.28 20.96 38.24
C LEU A 575 -14.54 21.53 38.90
N ALA A 576 -15.57 20.71 39.13
CA ALA A 576 -16.79 21.10 39.85
C ALA A 576 -16.48 21.60 41.27
N ARG A 577 -15.63 20.85 41.99
CA ARG A 577 -15.15 21.21 43.34
C ARG A 577 -14.32 22.49 43.33
N ASP A 578 -13.28 22.57 42.50
CA ASP A 578 -12.38 23.75 42.40
C ASP A 578 -13.15 25.05 42.06
N LEU A 579 -14.11 24.97 41.14
CA LEU A 579 -14.90 26.12 40.69
C LEU A 579 -16.18 26.35 41.50
N HIS A 580 -16.43 25.54 42.53
CA HIS A 580 -17.57 25.65 43.44
C HIS A 580 -18.94 25.65 42.71
N VAL A 581 -19.09 24.75 41.72
CA VAL A 581 -20.30 24.61 40.89
C VAL A 581 -20.78 23.15 40.84
N PRO A 582 -22.09 22.87 40.69
CA PRO A 582 -22.59 21.51 40.57
C PRO A 582 -22.14 20.83 39.26
N ASN A 583 -22.05 19.50 39.29
CA ASN A 583 -21.67 18.66 38.15
C ASN A 583 -22.55 18.91 36.89
N SER A 584 -23.81 19.29 37.06
CA SER A 584 -24.69 19.66 35.95
C SER A 584 -24.18 20.88 35.16
N LEU A 585 -23.58 21.88 35.82
CA LEU A 585 -22.91 23.00 35.12
C LEU A 585 -21.61 22.53 34.45
N MET A 586 -20.88 21.58 35.02
CA MET A 586 -19.73 20.97 34.33
C MET A 586 -20.16 20.20 33.07
N ASN A 587 -21.26 19.46 33.12
CA ASN A 587 -21.82 18.77 31.96
C ASN A 587 -22.33 19.74 30.88
N LEU A 588 -22.81 20.94 31.24
CA LEU A 588 -23.06 22.00 30.25
C LEU A 588 -21.80 22.45 29.49
N THR A 589 -20.59 22.30 30.04
CA THR A 589 -19.33 22.57 29.31
C THR A 589 -19.02 21.49 28.27
N LEU A 590 -19.55 20.27 28.43
CA LEU A 590 -19.52 19.23 27.39
C LEU A 590 -20.56 19.54 26.31
N THR A 591 -21.80 19.85 26.70
CA THR A 591 -22.87 20.30 25.80
C THR A 591 -22.42 21.45 24.91
N SER A 592 -21.82 22.51 25.48
CA SER A 592 -21.36 23.66 24.71
C SER A 592 -20.17 23.33 23.82
N TYR A 593 -19.22 22.50 24.29
CA TYR A 593 -18.15 21.96 23.47
C TYR A 593 -18.71 21.22 22.26
N MET A 594 -19.69 20.32 22.44
CA MET A 594 -20.31 19.55 21.35
C MET A 594 -21.06 20.44 20.34
N ILE A 595 -21.77 21.48 20.79
CA ILE A 595 -22.43 22.46 19.89
C ILE A 595 -21.41 23.09 18.94
N PHE A 596 -20.30 23.61 19.48
CA PHE A 596 -19.23 24.17 18.65
C PHE A 596 -18.48 23.12 17.82
N GLN A 597 -18.43 21.86 18.29
CA GLN A 597 -17.85 20.73 17.56
C GLN A 597 -18.66 20.38 16.31
N GLY A 598 -19.99 20.54 16.37
CA GLY A 598 -20.90 20.43 15.25
C GLY A 598 -20.80 21.61 14.26
N LEU A 599 -20.77 22.84 14.78
CA LEU A 599 -20.86 24.07 13.98
C LEU A 599 -19.55 24.49 13.29
N SER A 600 -18.40 24.44 13.97
CA SER A 600 -17.12 24.96 13.42
C SER A 600 -16.72 24.37 12.06
N PRO A 601 -16.88 23.04 11.79
CA PRO A 601 -16.56 22.46 10.49
C PRO A 601 -17.32 23.06 9.32
N MET A 602 -18.51 23.64 9.54
CA MET A 602 -19.29 24.32 8.49
C MET A 602 -18.61 25.57 7.95
N PHE A 603 -17.90 26.30 8.82
CA PHE A 603 -17.24 27.56 8.47
C PHE A 603 -15.79 27.33 8.04
N ILE A 604 -15.02 26.58 8.83
CA ILE A 604 -13.60 26.35 8.54
C ILE A 604 -13.41 25.34 7.38
N GLY A 605 -14.35 24.42 7.14
CA GLY A 605 -14.31 23.50 5.99
C GLY A 605 -14.39 24.23 4.64
N ASP A 606 -15.41 25.08 4.44
CA ASP A 606 -15.58 25.87 3.21
C ASP A 606 -14.53 27.00 3.10
N PHE A 607 -14.00 27.50 4.23
CA PHE A 607 -12.77 28.31 4.20
C PHE A 607 -11.59 27.50 3.65
N ALA A 608 -11.38 26.25 4.10
CA ALA A 608 -10.27 25.42 3.67
C ALA A 608 -10.34 25.01 2.19
N ASP A 609 -11.54 24.84 1.63
CA ASP A 609 -11.74 24.57 0.20
C ASP A 609 -11.34 25.77 -0.69
N LYS A 610 -11.38 27.00 -0.16
CA LYS A 610 -11.09 28.25 -0.89
C LYS A 610 -9.68 28.79 -0.61
N ALA A 611 -9.33 28.92 0.67
CA ALA A 611 -8.09 29.51 1.16
C ALA A 611 -6.93 28.52 1.22
N GLY A 612 -7.23 27.23 1.37
CA GLY A 612 -6.26 26.14 1.48
C GLY A 612 -6.38 25.31 2.76
N ARG A 613 -5.86 24.08 2.75
CA ARG A 613 -5.84 23.18 3.93
C ARG A 613 -4.88 23.68 5.00
N ARG A 614 -3.68 24.13 4.60
CA ARG A 614 -2.63 24.54 5.52
C ARG A 614 -3.03 25.75 6.39
N PRO A 615 -3.60 26.86 5.87
CA PRO A 615 -4.01 27.99 6.71
C PRO A 615 -5.23 27.66 7.56
N ALA A 616 -6.10 26.73 7.12
CA ALA A 616 -7.20 26.23 7.94
C ALA A 616 -6.68 25.47 9.18
N TYR A 617 -5.67 24.60 9.03
CA TYR A 617 -4.99 23.99 10.17
C TYR A 617 -4.30 25.01 11.07
N ILE A 618 -3.59 25.99 10.51
CA ILE A 618 -2.92 27.03 11.30
C ILE A 618 -3.96 27.83 12.12
N LEU A 619 -5.09 28.22 11.52
CA LEU A 619 -6.18 28.90 12.21
C LEU A 619 -6.78 28.04 13.33
N CYS A 620 -7.13 26.78 13.02
CA CYS A 620 -7.60 25.79 13.99
C CYS A 620 -6.66 25.67 15.20
N PHE A 621 -5.39 25.36 14.97
CA PHE A 621 -4.42 25.17 16.04
C PHE A 621 -4.06 26.45 16.78
N THR A 622 -4.12 27.63 16.15
CA THR A 622 -3.93 28.92 16.83
C THR A 622 -5.06 29.18 17.82
N ILE A 623 -6.32 29.03 17.38
CA ILE A 623 -7.50 29.16 18.24
C ILE A 623 -7.43 28.13 19.37
N TYR A 624 -7.09 26.89 19.04
CA TYR A 624 -6.97 25.79 20.00
C TYR A 624 -5.88 26.05 21.05
N ILE A 625 -4.67 26.42 20.66
CA ILE A 625 -3.56 26.71 21.59
C ILE A 625 -3.93 27.89 22.49
N ALA A 626 -4.45 28.99 21.93
CA ALA A 626 -4.88 30.15 22.70
C ALA A 626 -6.00 29.79 23.69
N ALA A 627 -6.98 28.98 23.29
CA ALA A 627 -8.04 28.50 24.16
C ALA A 627 -7.50 27.60 25.29
N ASN A 628 -6.54 26.71 25.02
CA ASN A 628 -5.92 25.86 26.06
C ASN A 628 -5.07 26.68 27.05
N ILE A 629 -4.28 27.66 26.58
CA ILE A 629 -3.57 28.60 27.46
C ILE A 629 -4.57 29.35 28.35
N GLY A 630 -5.67 29.82 27.75
CA GLY A 630 -6.78 30.41 28.48
C GLY A 630 -7.31 29.48 29.57
N LEU A 631 -7.71 28.25 29.19
CA LEU A 631 -8.29 27.23 30.10
C LEU A 631 -7.34 26.87 31.26
N ALA A 632 -6.04 26.72 30.98
CA ALA A 632 -5.03 26.44 32.00
C ALA A 632 -4.89 27.55 33.06
N LEU A 633 -5.26 28.79 32.70
CA LEU A 633 -5.19 29.99 33.54
C LEU A 633 -6.54 30.40 34.13
N GLN A 634 -7.62 29.65 33.92
CA GLN A 634 -8.95 30.02 34.43
C GLN A 634 -9.19 29.65 35.90
N ASN A 635 -9.92 30.54 36.57
CA ASN A 635 -10.49 30.35 37.91
C ASN A 635 -12.00 30.70 37.94
N ASN A 636 -12.66 30.80 36.78
CA ASN A 636 -14.06 31.21 36.65
C ASN A 636 -14.80 30.29 35.68
N TYR A 637 -15.94 29.73 36.12
CA TYR A 637 -16.81 28.87 35.32
C TYR A 637 -17.24 29.50 33.99
N ALA A 638 -17.67 30.76 33.98
CA ALA A 638 -18.17 31.41 32.76
C ALA A 638 -17.07 31.57 31.70
N ALA A 639 -15.85 31.90 32.15
CA ALA A 639 -14.69 31.99 31.27
C ALA A 639 -14.25 30.60 30.76
N LEU A 640 -14.24 29.59 31.63
CA LEU A 640 -13.98 28.20 31.25
C LEU A 640 -14.99 27.70 30.21
N PHE A 641 -16.28 27.97 30.41
CA PHE A 641 -17.35 27.60 29.49
C PHE A 641 -17.14 28.20 28.09
N VAL A 642 -16.86 29.51 28.00
CA VAL A 642 -16.58 30.18 26.72
C VAL A 642 -15.30 29.67 26.07
N LEU A 643 -14.24 29.44 26.86
CA LEU A 643 -12.98 28.92 26.32
C LEU A 643 -13.08 27.45 25.89
N ARG A 644 -13.96 26.63 26.49
CA ARG A 644 -14.31 25.28 25.99
C ARG A 644 -14.98 25.34 24.63
N CYS A 645 -15.87 26.31 24.38
CA CYS A 645 -16.43 26.55 23.04
C CYS A 645 -15.33 26.88 22.01
N LEU A 646 -14.37 27.73 22.37
CA LEU A 646 -13.24 28.09 21.50
C LEU A 646 -12.27 26.92 21.27
N GLN A 647 -11.96 26.13 22.30
CA GLN A 647 -11.14 24.93 22.23
C GLN A 647 -11.79 23.87 21.30
N SER A 648 -13.11 23.71 21.39
CA SER A 648 -13.87 22.88 20.46
C SER A 648 -13.77 23.41 19.04
N ALA A 649 -14.07 24.69 18.82
CA ALA A 649 -14.04 25.30 17.50
C ALA A 649 -12.67 25.19 16.81
N GLY A 650 -11.57 25.31 17.56
CA GLY A 650 -10.20 25.14 17.06
C GLY A 650 -9.79 23.70 16.79
N SER A 651 -10.39 22.69 17.45
CA SER A 651 -9.99 21.29 17.27
C SER A 651 -10.93 20.50 16.34
N SER A 652 -12.24 20.73 16.40
CA SER A 652 -13.28 19.90 15.77
C SER A 652 -13.08 19.70 14.27
N THR A 653 -12.64 20.75 13.58
CA THR A 653 -12.54 20.78 12.12
C THR A 653 -11.34 19.98 11.60
N THR A 654 -10.36 19.63 12.44
CA THR A 654 -9.20 18.83 12.03
C THR A 654 -9.58 17.46 11.44
N ILE A 655 -10.66 16.82 11.92
CA ILE A 655 -11.17 15.54 11.37
C ILE A 655 -11.74 15.73 9.93
N ALA A 656 -12.41 16.86 9.68
CA ALA A 656 -12.91 17.18 8.36
C ALA A 656 -11.77 17.57 7.41
N LEU A 657 -10.79 18.34 7.89
CA LEU A 657 -9.60 18.71 7.14
C LEU A 657 -8.73 17.51 6.80
N SER A 658 -8.61 16.51 7.68
CA SER A 658 -7.78 15.33 7.43
C SER A 658 -8.39 14.43 6.35
N SER A 659 -9.71 14.27 6.38
CA SER A 659 -10.49 13.66 5.30
C SER A 659 -10.33 14.43 3.97
N GLY A 660 -10.35 15.77 4.03
CA GLY A 660 -10.11 16.66 2.90
C GLY A 660 -8.72 16.48 2.28
N VAL A 661 -7.66 16.50 3.10
CA VAL A 661 -6.26 16.27 2.68
C VAL A 661 -6.10 14.91 1.99
N VAL A 662 -6.65 13.83 2.55
CA VAL A 662 -6.63 12.51 1.89
C VAL A 662 -7.34 12.57 0.53
N SER A 663 -8.47 13.28 0.43
CA SER A 663 -9.18 13.45 -0.83
C SER A 663 -8.40 14.27 -1.87
N ASP A 664 -7.59 15.23 -1.42
CA ASP A 664 -6.74 16.05 -2.28
C ASP A 664 -5.54 15.27 -2.82
N VAL A 665 -4.84 14.47 -2.00
CA VAL A 665 -3.57 13.83 -2.39
C VAL A 665 -3.68 12.37 -2.85
N ALA A 666 -4.83 11.71 -2.66
CA ALA A 666 -5.01 10.29 -2.99
C ALA A 666 -6.16 10.02 -3.97
N THR A 667 -5.83 9.28 -5.04
CA THR A 667 -6.78 8.77 -6.04
C THR A 667 -7.87 7.91 -5.39
N ALA A 668 -9.05 7.84 -6.01
CA ALA A 668 -10.20 7.10 -5.48
C ALA A 668 -9.89 5.65 -5.08
N SER A 669 -9.03 4.95 -5.85
CA SER A 669 -8.62 3.56 -5.58
C SER A 669 -7.72 3.37 -4.36
N ARG A 670 -6.96 4.39 -3.94
CA ARG A 670 -6.12 4.36 -2.71
C ARG A 670 -6.74 5.11 -1.53
N ARG A 671 -7.75 5.96 -1.79
CA ARG A 671 -8.43 6.79 -0.79
C ARG A 671 -8.96 5.98 0.39
N GLY A 672 -9.59 4.83 0.16
CA GLY A 672 -10.13 3.99 1.24
C GLY A 672 -9.09 3.53 2.27
N SER A 673 -7.88 3.15 1.84
CA SER A 673 -6.80 2.74 2.74
C SER A 673 -6.29 3.92 3.59
N TYR A 674 -6.06 5.08 2.98
CA TYR A 674 -5.62 6.27 3.71
C TYR A 674 -6.70 6.85 4.64
N MET A 675 -7.98 6.78 4.25
CA MET A 675 -9.10 7.10 5.14
C MET A 675 -9.15 6.16 6.35
N GLY A 676 -8.80 4.88 6.18
CA GLY A 676 -8.64 3.95 7.29
C GLY A 676 -7.61 4.43 8.32
N PHE A 677 -6.41 4.84 7.88
CA PHE A 677 -5.37 5.39 8.76
C PHE A 677 -5.76 6.72 9.44
N VAL A 678 -6.51 7.59 8.76
CA VAL A 678 -7.03 8.84 9.36
C VAL A 678 -8.14 8.57 10.38
N THR A 679 -8.99 7.59 10.10
CA THR A 679 -10.09 7.21 11.01
C THR A 679 -9.55 6.50 12.25
N ALA A 680 -8.55 5.62 12.11
CA ALA A 680 -7.91 4.91 13.21
C ALA A 680 -7.36 5.86 14.28
N GLY A 681 -6.66 6.94 13.88
CA GLY A 681 -6.19 7.96 14.82
C GLY A 681 -7.33 8.57 15.64
N SER A 682 -8.43 8.93 15.00
CA SER A 682 -9.60 9.52 15.67
C SER A 682 -10.28 8.59 16.69
N LEU A 683 -10.12 7.27 16.55
CA LEU A 683 -10.77 6.26 17.39
C LEU A 683 -9.98 5.87 18.65
N LEU A 684 -8.71 6.24 18.74
CA LEU A 684 -7.89 6.02 19.94
C LEU A 684 -8.17 7.06 21.04
N GLY A 685 -8.79 8.21 20.70
CA GLY A 685 -9.09 9.30 21.63
C GLY A 685 -9.92 8.88 22.86
N PRO A 686 -11.03 8.12 22.71
CA PRO A 686 -11.82 7.61 23.83
C PRO A 686 -11.07 6.68 24.80
N SER A 687 -10.04 5.96 24.35
CA SER A 687 -9.21 5.11 25.21
C SER A 687 -8.11 5.91 25.91
N ILE A 688 -7.42 6.76 25.16
CA ILE A 688 -6.18 7.43 25.62
C ILE A 688 -6.49 8.72 26.40
N GLY A 689 -7.48 9.49 25.95
CA GLY A 689 -7.85 10.77 26.54
C GLY A 689 -8.14 10.66 28.04
N PRO A 690 -9.12 9.86 28.48
CA PRO A 690 -9.46 9.74 29.90
C PRO A 690 -8.28 9.26 30.76
N VAL A 691 -7.46 8.32 30.29
CA VAL A 691 -6.30 7.83 31.05
C VAL A 691 -5.29 8.95 31.31
N ILE A 692 -4.96 9.75 30.30
CA ILE A 692 -4.07 10.91 30.47
C ILE A 692 -4.75 11.98 31.35
N GLY A 693 -6.05 12.21 31.17
CA GLY A 693 -6.83 13.19 31.92
C GLY A 693 -6.85 12.89 33.42
N GLY A 694 -7.17 11.65 33.78
CA GLY A 694 -7.14 11.17 35.16
C GLY A 694 -5.76 11.26 35.78
N LEU A 695 -4.71 10.82 35.07
CA LEU A 695 -3.32 10.91 35.52
C LEU A 695 -2.90 12.36 35.81
N LEU A 696 -3.18 13.28 34.89
CA LEU A 696 -2.81 14.70 35.03
C LEU A 696 -3.64 15.38 36.13
N SER A 697 -4.96 15.12 36.19
CA SER A 697 -5.84 15.68 37.22
C SER A 697 -5.41 15.25 38.63
N GLN A 698 -5.16 13.94 38.82
CA GLN A 698 -4.82 13.34 40.11
C GLN A 698 -3.48 13.84 40.68
N TYR A 699 -2.43 13.93 39.85
CA TYR A 699 -1.07 14.20 40.33
C TYR A 699 -0.57 15.64 40.11
N LEU A 700 -1.10 16.35 39.11
CA LEU A 700 -0.65 17.69 38.73
C LEU A 700 -1.79 18.73 38.71
N GLY A 701 -3.02 18.33 39.06
CA GLY A 701 -4.23 19.14 39.02
C GLY A 701 -4.79 19.31 37.60
N TRP A 702 -6.10 19.54 37.49
CA TRP A 702 -6.80 19.62 36.21
C TRP A 702 -6.23 20.67 35.23
N ARG A 703 -5.57 21.73 35.73
CA ARG A 703 -4.90 22.74 34.87
C ARG A 703 -3.76 22.14 34.05
N ALA A 704 -3.12 21.07 34.53
CA ALA A 704 -2.08 20.35 33.80
C ALA A 704 -2.60 19.66 32.52
N ILE A 705 -3.90 19.31 32.46
CA ILE A 705 -4.54 18.80 31.23
C ILE A 705 -4.40 19.82 30.11
N PHE A 706 -4.74 21.08 30.38
CA PHE A 706 -4.69 22.14 29.37
C PHE A 706 -3.24 22.51 29.00
N TRP A 707 -2.30 22.52 29.95
CA TRP A 707 -0.87 22.68 29.64
C TRP A 707 -0.31 21.53 28.80
N PHE A 708 -0.67 20.28 29.10
CA PHE A 708 -0.33 19.12 28.28
C PHE A 708 -0.85 19.30 26.85
N LEU A 709 -2.10 19.73 26.67
CA LEU A 709 -2.69 19.99 25.36
C LEU A 709 -1.98 21.15 24.60
N VAL A 710 -1.48 22.18 25.29
CA VAL A 710 -0.62 23.22 24.71
C VAL A 710 0.71 22.63 24.24
N ILE A 711 1.42 21.88 25.10
CA ILE A 711 2.71 21.28 24.76
C ILE A 711 2.58 20.29 23.60
N PHE A 712 1.56 19.43 23.64
CA PHE A 712 1.29 18.41 22.63
C PHE A 712 0.93 19.04 21.27
N SER A 713 0.11 20.09 21.25
CA SER A 713 -0.20 20.81 20.01
C SER A 713 0.96 21.68 19.50
N GLY A 714 1.78 22.25 20.39
CA GLY A 714 3.03 22.93 20.01
C GLY A 714 4.03 21.97 19.35
N ALA A 715 4.24 20.80 19.93
CA ALA A 715 5.10 19.75 19.39
C ALA A 715 4.62 19.23 18.02
N PHE A 716 3.32 19.21 17.76
CA PHE A 716 2.74 18.95 16.43
C PHE A 716 2.91 20.15 15.47
N MET A 717 2.69 21.37 15.96
CA MET A 717 2.69 22.57 15.12
C MET A 717 4.07 22.94 14.58
N ILE A 718 5.16 22.64 15.29
CA ILE A 718 6.54 22.88 14.82
C ILE A 718 6.83 22.14 13.48
N PRO A 719 6.76 20.79 13.40
CA PRO A 719 6.98 20.07 12.14
C PRO A 719 5.89 20.36 11.10
N PHE A 720 4.65 20.67 11.52
CA PHE A 720 3.60 21.10 10.60
C PHE A 720 3.97 22.43 9.90
N LEU A 721 4.36 23.45 10.66
CA LEU A 721 4.73 24.76 10.12
C LEU A 721 5.98 24.69 9.22
N VAL A 722 6.97 23.87 9.58
CA VAL A 722 8.21 23.74 8.81
C VAL A 722 8.01 22.95 7.51
N ILE A 723 7.32 21.79 7.57
CA ILE A 723 7.38 20.76 6.51
C ILE A 723 6.06 20.60 5.74
N PHE A 724 4.89 20.70 6.40
CA PHE A 724 3.61 20.31 5.78
C PHE A 724 3.23 21.23 4.60
N PRO A 725 3.13 20.72 3.35
CA PRO A 725 2.80 21.53 2.19
C PRO A 725 1.31 21.92 2.16
N GLU A 726 0.95 22.93 1.36
CA GLU A 726 -0.44 23.10 0.96
C GLU A 726 -0.85 21.95 0.00
N THR A 727 -2.07 21.45 0.14
CA THR A 727 -2.60 20.32 -0.63
C THR A 727 -3.91 20.64 -1.35
N ALA A 728 -4.61 21.73 -1.00
CA ALA A 728 -5.91 22.07 -1.56
C ALA A 728 -5.83 22.28 -3.08
N ARG A 729 -6.57 21.46 -3.82
CA ARG A 729 -6.53 21.46 -5.30
C ARG A 729 -6.87 22.81 -5.93
N GLY A 730 -7.77 23.57 -5.31
CA GLY A 730 -8.12 24.93 -5.75
C GLY A 730 -7.01 25.99 -5.56
N VAL A 731 -5.93 25.66 -4.84
CA VAL A 731 -4.81 26.58 -4.53
C VAL A 731 -3.52 26.16 -5.22
N VAL A 732 -3.21 24.85 -5.24
CA VAL A 732 -1.94 24.30 -5.76
C VAL A 732 -2.09 23.30 -6.92
N GLY A 733 -3.32 23.06 -7.40
CA GLY A 733 -3.60 22.06 -8.43
C GLY A 733 -3.39 20.64 -7.91
N ASP A 734 -2.59 19.85 -8.61
CA ASP A 734 -2.08 18.54 -8.20
C ASP A 734 -0.95 18.63 -7.14
N GLY A 735 -0.50 19.85 -6.84
CA GLY A 735 0.65 20.18 -5.99
C GLY A 735 1.79 20.89 -6.76
N SER A 736 1.68 21.04 -8.08
CA SER A 736 2.73 21.63 -8.94
C SER A 736 2.78 23.16 -8.88
N LEU A 737 1.66 23.83 -8.59
CA LEU A 737 1.61 25.29 -8.55
C LEU A 737 2.08 25.82 -7.19
N PRO A 738 3.02 26.79 -7.15
CA PRO A 738 3.56 27.30 -5.89
C PRO A 738 2.48 28.09 -5.10
N PRO A 739 2.16 27.72 -3.85
CA PRO A 739 1.18 28.45 -3.06
C PRO A 739 1.66 29.89 -2.79
N GLN A 740 0.71 30.80 -2.60
CA GLN A 740 1.00 32.20 -2.25
C GLN A 740 1.85 32.29 -0.97
N LYS A 741 2.71 33.32 -0.84
CA LYS A 741 3.73 33.42 0.24
C LYS A 741 3.20 33.17 1.67
N TRP A 742 1.98 33.60 1.98
CA TRP A 742 1.33 33.39 3.30
C TRP A 742 0.85 31.95 3.55
N ASN A 743 0.76 31.14 2.49
CA ASN A 743 0.38 29.73 2.49
C ASN A 743 1.56 28.79 2.13
N MET A 744 2.80 29.28 2.19
CA MET A 744 3.98 28.43 2.03
C MET A 744 4.35 27.73 3.35
N SER A 745 4.97 26.55 3.27
CA SER A 745 5.75 26.01 4.39
C SER A 745 7.08 26.74 4.49
N LEU A 746 7.69 26.78 5.69
CA LEU A 746 8.99 27.44 5.85
C LEU A 746 10.05 26.84 4.92
N MET A 747 10.05 25.51 4.77
CA MET A 747 10.92 24.80 3.84
C MET A 747 10.68 25.22 2.37
N ASN A 748 9.43 25.33 1.94
CA ASN A 748 9.12 25.74 0.56
C ASN A 748 9.41 27.23 0.33
N TYR A 749 9.22 28.09 1.33
CA TYR A 749 9.58 29.50 1.26
C TYR A 749 11.10 29.68 1.13
N LEU A 750 11.90 28.98 1.94
CA LEU A 750 13.36 29.00 1.85
C LEU A 750 13.86 28.46 0.49
N LYS A 751 13.27 27.37 -0.01
CA LYS A 751 13.59 26.85 -1.37
C LYS A 751 13.23 27.83 -2.48
N SER A 752 12.04 28.44 -2.43
CA SER A 752 11.61 29.43 -3.43
C SER A 752 12.44 30.72 -3.38
N ARG A 753 12.83 31.16 -2.18
CA ARG A 753 13.76 32.28 -2.00
C ARG A 753 15.13 31.95 -2.59
N LYS A 754 15.70 30.77 -2.28
CA LYS A 754 16.98 30.33 -2.83
C LYS A 754 16.94 30.23 -4.37
N ALA A 755 15.89 29.63 -4.94
CA ALA A 755 15.70 29.58 -6.39
C ALA A 755 15.58 30.99 -7.03
N SER A 756 14.98 31.96 -6.32
CA SER A 756 14.91 33.36 -6.75
C SER A 756 16.24 34.11 -6.59
N GLU A 757 17.09 33.74 -5.63
CA GLU A 757 18.47 34.23 -5.48
C GLU A 757 19.39 33.62 -6.56
N GLU A 758 19.10 32.39 -7.00
CA GLU A 758 19.77 31.66 -8.10
C GLU A 758 19.25 32.02 -9.50
N GLY A 759 18.30 32.97 -9.61
CA GLY A 759 17.82 33.50 -10.90
C GLY A 759 16.87 32.59 -11.69
N VAL A 760 16.29 31.56 -11.07
CA VAL A 760 15.38 30.61 -11.72
C VAL A 760 14.00 31.25 -11.94
N GLU A 761 13.51 31.26 -13.19
CA GLU A 761 12.15 31.71 -13.49
C GLU A 761 11.12 30.89 -12.72
N SER A 762 10.24 31.56 -11.97
CA SER A 762 9.19 30.87 -11.21
C SER A 762 8.11 30.32 -12.16
N PRO A 763 7.62 29.08 -11.93
CA PRO A 763 6.48 28.56 -12.67
C PRO A 763 5.25 29.45 -12.49
N ALA A 764 4.34 29.38 -13.47
CA ALA A 764 3.17 30.25 -13.57
C ALA A 764 2.45 30.46 -12.23
N SER A 765 2.32 31.72 -11.81
CA SER A 765 1.79 32.06 -10.49
C SER A 765 0.34 31.59 -10.31
N SER A 766 0.04 30.90 -9.20
CA SER A 766 -1.32 30.46 -8.89
C SER A 766 -2.34 31.62 -8.99
N PRO A 767 -3.54 31.38 -9.54
CA PRO A 767 -4.55 32.42 -9.69
C PRO A 767 -4.90 33.04 -8.35
N LYS A 768 -5.07 34.38 -8.32
CA LYS A 768 -5.40 35.12 -7.09
C LYS A 768 -6.81 34.74 -6.60
N GLN A 769 -6.86 33.82 -5.64
CA GLN A 769 -8.06 33.43 -4.90
C GLN A 769 -8.77 34.67 -4.32
N LYS A 770 -10.01 34.93 -4.75
CA LYS A 770 -10.88 35.95 -4.15
C LYS A 770 -11.63 35.33 -2.97
N LEU A 771 -11.17 35.61 -1.75
CA LEU A 771 -11.84 35.18 -0.53
C LEU A 771 -13.28 35.72 -0.48
N LYS A 772 -14.26 34.83 -0.60
CA LYS A 772 -15.69 35.10 -0.35
C LYS A 772 -16.10 34.41 0.95
N PHE A 773 -16.97 35.07 1.72
CA PHE A 773 -17.47 34.54 2.98
C PHE A 773 -18.06 33.11 2.82
N PRO A 774 -17.93 32.22 3.82
CA PRO A 774 -18.43 30.86 3.71
C PRO A 774 -19.95 30.76 3.49
N ASN A 775 -20.41 29.71 2.80
CA ASN A 775 -21.86 29.45 2.62
C ASN A 775 -22.30 28.17 3.38
N PRO A 776 -22.60 28.27 4.68
CA PRO A 776 -22.97 27.12 5.52
C PRO A 776 -24.28 26.43 5.13
N PHE A 777 -25.17 27.11 4.40
CA PHE A 777 -26.54 26.63 4.12
C PHE A 777 -26.58 25.42 3.17
N GLN A 778 -25.52 25.17 2.38
CA GLN A 778 -25.47 24.00 1.50
C GLN A 778 -25.39 22.67 2.27
N THR A 779 -24.73 22.66 3.43
CA THR A 779 -24.66 21.46 4.28
C THR A 779 -26.01 21.18 4.96
N LEU A 780 -26.74 22.23 5.36
CA LEU A 780 -28.08 22.11 5.93
C LEU A 780 -29.08 21.54 4.90
N ALA A 781 -28.92 21.85 3.61
CA ALA A 781 -29.77 21.31 2.55
C ALA A 781 -29.68 19.77 2.38
N ILE A 782 -28.60 19.13 2.84
CA ILE A 782 -28.46 17.66 2.89
C ILE A 782 -29.27 17.08 4.05
N VAL A 783 -29.26 17.74 5.22
CA VAL A 783 -30.02 17.30 6.42
C VAL A 783 -31.51 17.22 6.14
N CYS A 784 -32.05 18.12 5.32
CA CYS A 784 -33.48 18.17 4.98
C CYS A 784 -33.95 17.13 3.93
N GLN A 785 -33.12 16.16 3.53
CA GLN A 785 -33.49 15.13 2.56
C GLN A 785 -34.09 13.88 3.25
N LYS A 786 -35.12 13.29 2.64
CA LYS A 786 -36.03 12.33 3.31
C LYS A 786 -35.39 11.01 3.74
N ASP A 787 -34.51 10.45 2.91
CA ASP A 787 -33.69 9.27 3.22
C ASP A 787 -32.59 9.61 4.25
N THR A 788 -32.03 10.80 4.10
CA THR A 788 -30.82 11.22 4.80
C THR A 788 -31.10 11.63 6.24
N ILE A 789 -32.23 12.28 6.51
CA ILE A 789 -32.63 12.67 7.87
C ILE A 789 -32.79 11.45 8.80
N ILE A 790 -33.30 10.32 8.30
CA ILE A 790 -33.48 9.09 9.08
C ILE A 790 -32.13 8.48 9.45
N ILE A 791 -31.20 8.43 8.49
CA ILE A 791 -29.83 7.94 8.70
C ILE A 791 -29.07 8.85 9.68
N LEU A 792 -29.18 10.17 9.51
CA LEU A 792 -28.56 11.18 10.39
C LEU A 792 -29.11 11.09 11.83
N LEU A 793 -30.44 11.02 12.01
CA LEU A 793 -31.06 10.89 13.32
C LEU A 793 -30.69 9.59 14.02
N SER A 794 -30.68 8.47 13.28
CA SER A 794 -30.28 7.16 13.84
C SER A 794 -28.82 7.20 14.33
N ASN A 795 -27.92 7.80 13.54
CA ASN A 795 -26.51 7.92 13.91
C ASN A 795 -26.28 8.90 15.06
N ALA A 796 -27.11 9.95 15.15
CA ALA A 796 -27.10 10.92 16.23
C ALA A 796 -27.58 10.31 17.56
N ILE A 797 -28.63 9.48 17.54
CA ILE A 797 -29.14 8.77 18.73
C ILE A 797 -28.10 7.76 19.27
N LEU A 798 -27.42 7.03 18.38
CA LEU A 798 -26.30 6.16 18.77
C LEU A 798 -25.16 6.93 19.45
N PHE A 799 -24.85 8.13 18.94
CA PHE A 799 -23.80 9.00 19.47
C PHE A 799 -24.20 9.65 20.81
N ALA A 800 -25.48 10.01 20.98
CA ALA A 800 -26.03 10.51 22.23
C ALA A 800 -25.91 9.47 23.35
N GLY A 801 -26.37 8.23 23.14
CA GLY A 801 -26.27 7.18 24.16
C GLY A 801 -24.83 6.83 24.56
N PHE A 802 -23.86 7.00 23.66
CA PHE A 802 -22.43 6.92 24.00
C PHE A 802 -21.99 8.06 24.94
N TYR A 803 -22.41 9.30 24.65
CA TYR A 803 -22.04 10.47 25.46
C TYR A 803 -22.74 10.46 26.83
N ASP A 804 -24.01 10.08 26.91
CA ASP A 804 -24.76 9.99 28.17
C ASP A 804 -24.12 9.00 29.15
N VAL A 805 -23.66 7.85 28.65
CA VAL A 805 -22.87 6.88 29.44
C VAL A 805 -21.50 7.46 29.80
N SER A 806 -20.81 8.09 28.84
CA SER A 806 -19.46 8.61 29.05
C SER A 806 -19.40 9.77 30.06
N ALA A 807 -20.43 10.62 30.09
CA ALA A 807 -20.52 11.78 30.97
C ALA A 807 -20.90 11.43 32.42
N THR A 808 -21.53 10.28 32.63
CA THR A 808 -22.04 9.85 33.94
C THR A 808 -21.14 8.87 34.67
N ILE A 809 -20.17 8.25 33.98
CA ILE A 809 -19.14 7.41 34.62
C ILE A 809 -18.42 8.16 35.77
N PRO A 810 -17.93 9.41 35.62
CA PRO A 810 -17.13 10.06 36.65
C PRO A 810 -17.92 10.34 37.93
N SER A 811 -19.16 10.84 37.83
CA SER A 811 -20.01 11.07 38.99
C SER A 811 -20.45 9.74 39.62
N ILE A 812 -21.04 8.83 38.84
CA ILE A 812 -21.58 7.57 39.38
C ILE A 812 -20.48 6.69 39.98
N TYR A 813 -19.28 6.62 39.39
CA TYR A 813 -18.23 5.73 39.89
C TYR A 813 -17.51 6.31 41.11
N ASN A 814 -17.42 7.63 41.23
CA ASN A 814 -16.97 8.29 42.46
C ASN A 814 -18.00 8.06 43.59
N ASP A 815 -19.29 8.33 43.32
CA ASP A 815 -20.38 8.17 44.30
C ASP A 815 -20.57 6.71 44.78
N LEU A 816 -20.46 5.73 43.88
CA LEU A 816 -20.83 4.33 44.14
C LEU A 816 -19.65 3.46 44.58
N TYR A 817 -18.44 3.72 44.07
CA TYR A 817 -17.26 2.89 44.31
C TYR A 817 -16.08 3.66 44.94
N GLY A 818 -16.21 4.98 45.14
CA GLY A 818 -15.16 5.80 45.76
C GLY A 818 -13.91 6.01 44.89
N LEU A 819 -14.02 5.85 43.57
CA LEU A 819 -12.85 5.89 42.68
C LEU A 819 -12.25 7.29 42.54
N ASP A 820 -10.92 7.36 42.46
CA ASP A 820 -10.16 8.59 42.15
C ASP A 820 -10.14 8.92 40.64
N ASP A 821 -9.64 10.12 40.29
CA ASP A 821 -9.63 10.62 38.90
C ASP A 821 -8.85 9.68 37.95
N LEU A 822 -7.77 9.03 38.41
CA LEU A 822 -7.01 8.07 37.60
C LEU A 822 -7.77 6.75 37.43
N GLN A 823 -8.34 6.20 38.51
CA GLN A 823 -9.14 4.97 38.48
C GLN A 823 -10.38 5.12 37.57
N ILE A 824 -11.04 6.28 37.61
CA ILE A 824 -12.10 6.66 36.67
C ILE A 824 -11.55 6.69 35.24
N GLY A 825 -10.39 7.31 35.00
CA GLY A 825 -9.73 7.34 33.69
C GLY A 825 -9.44 5.94 33.12
N LEU A 826 -8.99 4.99 33.95
CA LEU A 826 -8.76 3.60 33.56
C LEU A 826 -10.05 2.85 33.17
N CYS A 827 -11.20 3.21 33.75
CA CYS A 827 -12.50 2.59 33.44
C CYS A 827 -12.99 2.85 32.01
N TYR A 828 -12.41 3.79 31.27
CA TYR A 828 -12.72 4.02 29.84
C TYR A 828 -11.93 3.10 28.89
N ILE A 829 -10.84 2.47 29.34
CA ILE A 829 -10.01 1.59 28.49
C ILE A 829 -10.83 0.47 27.84
N PRO A 830 -11.73 -0.26 28.53
CA PRO A 830 -12.50 -1.35 27.92
C PRO A 830 -13.41 -0.86 26.81
N PHE A 831 -14.10 0.29 27.00
CA PHE A 831 -14.91 0.89 25.94
C PHE A 831 -14.06 1.24 24.71
N GLY A 832 -12.93 1.91 24.93
CA GLY A 832 -12.01 2.31 23.87
C GLY A 832 -11.38 1.13 23.12
N LEU A 833 -11.08 0.03 23.82
CA LEU A 833 -10.60 -1.22 23.23
C LEU A 833 -11.68 -1.89 22.37
N GLY A 834 -12.92 -1.99 22.87
CA GLY A 834 -14.06 -2.48 22.11
C GLY A 834 -14.31 -1.67 20.84
N ALA A 835 -14.29 -0.34 20.94
CA ALA A 835 -14.43 0.59 19.81
C ALA A 835 -13.31 0.42 18.76
N SER A 836 -12.07 0.21 19.22
CA SER A 836 -10.92 -0.04 18.35
C SER A 836 -11.07 -1.35 17.57
N ILE A 837 -11.44 -2.44 18.25
CA ILE A 837 -11.71 -3.75 17.63
C ILE A 837 -12.87 -3.65 16.63
N ALA A 838 -13.95 -2.95 17.00
CA ALA A 838 -15.11 -2.73 16.12
C ALA A 838 -14.70 -2.08 14.81
N SER A 839 -13.85 -1.05 14.83
CA SER A 839 -13.44 -0.38 13.60
C SER A 839 -12.63 -1.26 12.65
N ILE A 840 -11.85 -2.21 13.17
CA ILE A 840 -11.07 -3.15 12.36
C ILE A 840 -12.00 -4.22 11.76
N LEU A 841 -12.87 -4.80 12.59
CA LEU A 841 -13.74 -5.91 12.16
C LEU A 841 -14.92 -5.45 11.29
N ASN A 842 -15.51 -4.28 11.56
CA ASN A 842 -16.75 -3.84 10.92
C ASN A 842 -16.59 -3.67 9.39
N GLY A 843 -15.47 -3.12 8.92
CA GLY A 843 -15.19 -3.04 7.48
C GLY A 843 -15.22 -4.41 6.80
N SER A 844 -14.65 -5.43 7.43
CA SER A 844 -14.66 -6.82 6.92
C SER A 844 -16.06 -7.44 6.92
N PHE A 845 -16.90 -7.14 7.93
CA PHE A 845 -18.29 -7.61 7.95
C PHE A 845 -19.14 -6.93 6.87
N LEU A 846 -19.03 -5.61 6.73
CA LEU A 846 -19.73 -4.82 5.72
C LEU A 846 -19.41 -5.31 4.31
N ASP A 847 -18.14 -5.57 4.01
CA ASP A 847 -17.69 -6.11 2.73
C ASP A 847 -18.23 -7.52 2.46
N ARG A 848 -18.21 -8.41 3.47
CA ARG A 848 -18.72 -9.77 3.34
C ARG A 848 -20.22 -9.79 3.06
N ASN A 849 -21.02 -9.00 3.78
CA ASN A 849 -22.47 -8.97 3.55
C ASN A 849 -22.85 -8.27 2.23
N TYR A 850 -22.12 -7.22 1.85
CA TYR A 850 -22.30 -6.55 0.56
C TYR A 850 -22.03 -7.51 -0.61
N ARG A 851 -20.92 -8.28 -0.55
CA ARG A 851 -20.64 -9.34 -1.53
C ARG A 851 -21.73 -10.41 -1.54
N ARG A 852 -22.15 -10.91 -0.38
CA ARG A 852 -23.22 -11.91 -0.25
C ARG A 852 -24.52 -11.50 -0.95
N ILE A 853 -24.91 -10.23 -0.85
CA ILE A 853 -26.12 -9.71 -1.50
C ILE A 853 -25.93 -9.50 -2.99
N ALA A 854 -24.78 -8.98 -3.43
CA ALA A 854 -24.51 -8.83 -4.86
C ALA A 854 -24.46 -10.17 -5.59
N THR A 855 -23.80 -11.19 -5.01
CA THR A 855 -23.80 -12.56 -5.53
C THR A 855 -25.21 -13.14 -5.60
N LYS A 856 -26.07 -12.89 -4.59
CA LYS A 856 -27.49 -13.30 -4.62
C LYS A 856 -28.32 -12.62 -5.70
N MET A 857 -27.91 -11.44 -6.17
CA MET A 857 -28.59 -10.68 -7.22
C MET A 857 -27.94 -10.88 -8.61
N GLY A 858 -26.96 -11.79 -8.74
CA GLY A 858 -26.22 -12.00 -9.99
C GLY A 858 -25.39 -10.80 -10.44
N LEU A 859 -25.15 -9.81 -9.57
CA LEU A 859 -24.43 -8.58 -9.92
C LEU A 859 -22.92 -8.79 -9.78
N PRO A 860 -22.14 -8.74 -10.89
CA PRO A 860 -20.70 -8.91 -10.83
C PRO A 860 -20.04 -7.71 -10.15
N LEU A 861 -19.53 -7.92 -8.93
CA LEU A 861 -18.76 -6.91 -8.19
C LEU A 861 -17.35 -6.76 -8.75
N VAL A 862 -17.26 -6.06 -9.88
CA VAL A 862 -15.98 -5.68 -10.50
C VAL A 862 -15.29 -4.62 -9.61
N LYS A 863 -14.18 -4.99 -8.97
CA LYS A 863 -13.34 -4.05 -8.22
C LYS A 863 -12.90 -2.88 -9.13
N ASN A 864 -12.91 -1.66 -8.58
CA ASN A 864 -12.41 -0.43 -9.20
C ASN A 864 -13.18 0.11 -10.43
N ARG A 865 -14.41 -0.34 -10.71
CA ARG A 865 -15.35 0.38 -11.61
C ARG A 865 -16.36 1.19 -10.78
N HIS A 866 -16.84 2.31 -11.31
CA HIS A 866 -18.10 2.90 -10.84
C HIS A 866 -19.24 1.97 -11.26
N THR A 867 -19.60 1.02 -10.41
CA THR A 867 -20.78 0.17 -10.63
C THR A 867 -22.02 1.05 -10.57
N ASP A 868 -22.95 0.88 -11.51
CA ASP A 868 -24.22 1.60 -11.47
C ASP A 868 -25.13 1.01 -10.38
N LEU A 869 -25.08 1.60 -9.18
CA LEU A 869 -25.79 1.11 -8.01
C LEU A 869 -27.30 1.41 -8.03
N ARG A 870 -27.86 1.95 -9.13
CA ARG A 870 -29.30 2.22 -9.32
C ARG A 870 -30.18 1.08 -8.77
N ASN A 871 -29.90 -0.14 -9.21
CA ASN A 871 -30.68 -1.34 -8.90
C ASN A 871 -30.12 -2.14 -7.70
N PHE A 872 -29.07 -1.68 -7.04
CA PHE A 872 -28.50 -2.36 -5.87
C PHE A 872 -29.11 -1.83 -4.55
N PRO A 873 -29.59 -2.70 -3.65
CA PRO A 873 -30.15 -2.31 -2.36
C PRO A 873 -29.04 -2.07 -1.31
N ILE A 874 -28.28 -0.98 -1.50
CA ILE A 874 -27.18 -0.54 -0.60
C ILE A 874 -27.67 -0.49 0.86
N GLU A 875 -28.85 0.08 1.07
CA GLU A 875 -29.52 0.29 2.36
C GLU A 875 -29.65 -1.05 3.10
N LYS A 876 -30.22 -2.07 2.43
CA LYS A 876 -30.35 -3.43 2.96
C LYS A 876 -28.98 -4.08 3.21
N ALA A 877 -28.02 -3.86 2.32
CA ALA A 877 -26.70 -4.49 2.42
C ALA A 877 -25.85 -3.98 3.59
N ARG A 878 -25.95 -2.69 3.93
CA ARG A 878 -25.28 -2.10 5.09
C ARG A 878 -26.09 -2.32 6.38
N LEU A 879 -27.38 -1.98 6.40
CA LEU A 879 -28.17 -1.94 7.63
C LEU A 879 -28.47 -3.32 8.25
N GLN A 880 -28.38 -4.41 7.49
CA GLN A 880 -28.45 -5.77 8.06
C GLN A 880 -27.41 -6.05 9.17
N ILE A 881 -26.25 -5.39 9.13
CA ILE A 881 -25.21 -5.50 10.16
C ILE A 881 -25.48 -4.53 11.33
N ALA A 882 -26.17 -3.42 11.07
CA ALA A 882 -26.52 -2.45 12.11
C ALA A 882 -27.50 -3.02 13.15
N PHE A 883 -28.52 -3.79 12.74
CA PHE A 883 -29.54 -4.26 13.70
C PHE A 883 -29.00 -5.13 14.85
N PRO A 884 -28.20 -6.20 14.62
CA PRO A 884 -27.68 -6.99 15.74
C PRO A 884 -26.79 -6.17 16.67
N MET A 885 -25.94 -5.30 16.11
CA MET A 885 -25.09 -4.41 16.90
C MET A 885 -25.91 -3.42 17.73
N LEU A 886 -26.96 -2.82 17.14
CA LEU A 886 -27.80 -1.86 17.82
C LEU A 886 -28.64 -2.52 18.93
N SER A 887 -29.23 -3.70 18.67
CA SER A 887 -29.98 -4.45 19.68
C SER A 887 -29.09 -4.85 20.86
N ILE A 888 -27.90 -5.41 20.61
CA ILE A 888 -26.97 -5.80 21.68
C ILE A 888 -26.47 -4.55 22.44
N GLY A 889 -26.12 -3.46 21.74
CA GLY A 889 -25.67 -2.22 22.36
C GLY A 889 -26.71 -1.58 23.28
N SER A 890 -27.99 -1.57 22.87
CA SER A 890 -29.09 -1.10 23.73
C SER A 890 -29.33 -2.01 24.93
N LEU A 891 -29.27 -3.34 24.75
CA LEU A 891 -29.35 -4.29 25.87
C LEU A 891 -28.19 -4.11 26.86
N CYS A 892 -26.99 -3.81 26.37
CA CYS A 892 -25.85 -3.50 27.23
C CYS A 892 -26.03 -2.20 28.01
N ILE A 893 -26.60 -1.13 27.42
CA ILE A 893 -26.92 0.10 28.16
C ILE A 893 -27.96 -0.16 29.25
N LEU A 894 -28.99 -0.96 28.96
CA LEU A 894 -29.97 -1.39 29.96
C LEU A 894 -29.29 -2.17 31.10
N ALA A 895 -28.46 -3.16 30.77
CA ALA A 895 -27.73 -3.95 31.75
C ALA A 895 -26.77 -3.09 32.60
N PHE A 896 -26.07 -2.14 31.98
CA PHE A 896 -25.19 -1.17 32.64
C PHE A 896 -25.95 -0.36 33.69
N GLY A 897 -27.11 0.20 33.32
CA GLY A 897 -27.94 0.99 34.23
C GLY A 897 -28.42 0.21 35.45
N TRP A 898 -28.88 -1.03 35.26
CA TRP A 898 -29.34 -1.87 36.37
C TRP A 898 -28.18 -2.39 37.24
N CYS A 899 -27.00 -2.66 36.67
CA CYS A 899 -25.80 -2.96 37.46
C CYS A 899 -25.43 -1.79 38.40
N LEU A 900 -25.49 -0.55 37.90
CA LEU A 900 -25.23 0.67 38.68
C LEU A 900 -26.35 1.05 39.65
N ASN A 901 -27.57 0.56 39.41
CA ASN A 901 -28.70 0.73 40.31
C ASN A 901 -28.58 -0.17 41.56
N TYR A 902 -28.12 -1.41 41.38
CA TYR A 902 -27.97 -2.40 42.46
C TYR A 902 -26.59 -2.40 43.14
N GLY A 903 -25.66 -1.53 42.71
CA GLY A 903 -24.31 -1.46 43.30
C GLY A 903 -23.46 -2.70 43.04
N VAL A 904 -23.64 -3.35 41.89
CA VAL A 904 -22.91 -4.57 41.52
C VAL A 904 -21.41 -4.29 41.39
N HIS A 905 -20.57 -5.24 41.79
CA HIS A 905 -19.10 -5.12 41.74
C HIS A 905 -18.58 -4.56 40.41
N LEU A 906 -17.69 -3.57 40.47
CA LEU A 906 -17.15 -2.75 39.37
C LEU A 906 -16.82 -3.53 38.08
N ALA A 907 -16.26 -4.74 38.20
CA ALA A 907 -15.94 -5.59 37.06
C ALA A 907 -17.13 -5.84 36.10
N ALA A 908 -18.38 -5.88 36.59
CA ALA A 908 -19.56 -6.08 35.76
C ALA A 908 -19.85 -4.89 34.83
N PRO A 909 -20.12 -3.65 35.30
CA PRO A 909 -20.31 -2.51 34.40
C PRO A 909 -19.07 -2.21 33.54
N THR A 910 -17.85 -2.42 34.06
CA THR A 910 -16.60 -2.27 33.29
C THR A 910 -16.50 -3.28 32.13
N SER A 911 -16.96 -4.53 32.31
CA SER A 911 -17.03 -5.53 31.23
C SER A 911 -18.12 -5.20 30.21
N ILE A 912 -19.26 -4.66 30.67
CA ILE A 912 -20.35 -4.22 29.78
C ILE A 912 -19.88 -3.06 28.89
N LEU A 913 -19.07 -2.14 29.40
CA LEU A 913 -18.47 -1.04 28.60
C LEU A 913 -17.65 -1.54 27.41
N PHE A 914 -16.94 -2.67 27.52
CA PHE A 914 -16.23 -3.28 26.38
C PHE A 914 -17.19 -3.70 25.26
N ILE A 915 -18.27 -4.40 25.62
CA ILE A 915 -19.27 -4.86 24.64
C ILE A 915 -19.98 -3.65 24.02
N MET A 916 -20.30 -2.62 24.82
CA MET A 916 -20.86 -1.36 24.32
C MET A 916 -19.92 -0.66 23.34
N GLY A 917 -18.62 -0.59 23.63
CA GLY A 917 -17.62 -0.08 22.70
C GLY A 917 -17.62 -0.85 21.38
N LEU A 918 -17.67 -2.19 21.44
CA LEU A 918 -17.75 -3.03 20.26
C LEU A 918 -19.00 -2.75 19.41
N THR A 919 -20.17 -2.71 20.05
CA THR A 919 -21.45 -2.67 19.33
C THR A 919 -21.90 -1.28 18.93
N LEU A 920 -21.71 -0.26 19.78
CA LEU A 920 -22.11 1.12 19.48
C LEU A 920 -21.24 1.73 18.40
N THR A 921 -19.91 1.54 18.47
CA THR A 921 -18.99 1.99 17.41
C THR A 921 -19.20 1.20 16.12
N GLY A 922 -19.49 -0.11 16.19
CA GLY A 922 -19.83 -0.91 15.02
C GLY A 922 -21.11 -0.44 14.32
N ALA A 923 -22.18 -0.18 15.08
CA ALA A 923 -23.43 0.36 14.56
C ALA A 923 -23.24 1.77 13.95
N PHE A 924 -22.57 2.66 14.68
CA PHE A 924 -22.27 4.03 14.21
C PHE A 924 -21.47 4.02 12.89
N ASN A 925 -20.40 3.21 12.82
CA ASN A 925 -19.57 3.10 11.62
C ASN A 925 -20.36 2.55 10.42
N THR A 926 -21.27 1.59 10.66
CA THR A 926 -22.15 1.01 9.64
C THR A 926 -23.12 2.03 9.06
N VAL A 927 -23.84 2.77 9.92
CA VAL A 927 -24.79 3.81 9.50
C VAL A 927 -24.06 4.97 8.82
N SER A 928 -22.89 5.37 9.34
CA SER A 928 -22.06 6.40 8.74
C SER A 928 -21.46 6.00 7.38
N THR A 929 -21.18 4.71 7.14
CA THR A 929 -20.73 4.23 5.83
C THR A 929 -21.86 4.29 4.79
N LEU A 930 -23.09 3.91 5.17
CA LEU A 930 -24.24 4.06 4.27
C LEU A 930 -24.44 5.52 3.84
N LEU A 931 -24.31 6.48 4.77
CA LEU A 931 -24.42 7.91 4.45
C LEU A 931 -23.39 8.37 3.40
N VAL A 932 -22.16 7.85 3.47
CA VAL A 932 -21.11 8.16 2.48
C VAL A 932 -21.41 7.47 1.14
N ASP A 933 -21.85 6.21 1.15
CA ASP A 933 -22.25 5.46 -0.05
C ASP A 933 -23.43 6.14 -0.80
N LEU A 934 -24.32 6.86 -0.09
CA LEU A 934 -25.42 7.64 -0.69
C LEU A 934 -24.99 8.98 -1.32
N TYR A 935 -23.83 9.52 -0.95
CA TYR A 935 -23.30 10.81 -1.44
C TYR A 935 -21.86 10.73 -1.94
N PRO A 936 -21.52 9.85 -2.91
CA PRO A 936 -20.13 9.62 -3.33
C PRO A 936 -19.45 10.88 -3.90
N THR A 937 -20.20 11.79 -4.51
CA THR A 937 -19.70 13.06 -5.07
C THR A 937 -19.65 14.21 -4.05
N GLN A 938 -20.25 14.05 -2.87
CA GLN A 938 -20.36 15.11 -1.85
C GLN A 938 -20.05 14.59 -0.42
N ALA A 939 -19.27 13.53 -0.31
CA ALA A 939 -19.02 12.79 0.94
C ALA A 939 -18.54 13.68 2.11
N ALA A 940 -17.76 14.73 1.83
CA ALA A 940 -17.33 15.70 2.85
C ALA A 940 -18.51 16.49 3.44
N LYS A 941 -19.47 16.93 2.61
CA LYS A 941 -20.68 17.63 3.06
C LYS A 941 -21.63 16.70 3.81
N ALA A 942 -21.76 15.45 3.36
CA ALA A 942 -22.54 14.43 4.08
C ALA A 942 -21.94 14.10 5.46
N THR A 943 -20.60 14.01 5.54
CA THR A 943 -19.87 13.82 6.81
C THR A 943 -20.02 15.03 7.74
N ALA A 944 -20.00 16.26 7.20
CA ALA A 944 -20.27 17.47 7.97
C ALA A 944 -21.72 17.51 8.48
N ALA A 945 -22.72 17.15 7.66
CA ALA A 945 -24.12 17.02 8.06
C ALA A 945 -24.29 16.02 9.22
N ASN A 946 -23.64 14.84 9.13
CA ASN A 946 -23.59 13.86 10.22
C ASN A 946 -23.01 14.44 11.51
N ASN A 947 -21.90 15.18 11.39
CA ASN A 947 -21.24 15.78 12.53
C ASN A 947 -22.11 16.85 13.22
N ILE A 948 -22.84 17.67 12.46
CA ILE A 948 -23.78 18.66 13.02
C ILE A 948 -24.89 17.94 13.81
N VAL A 949 -25.62 17.02 13.17
CA VAL A 949 -26.81 16.40 13.77
C VAL A 949 -26.43 15.56 14.99
N ARG A 950 -25.35 14.76 14.92
CA ARG A 950 -24.91 13.95 16.07
C ARG A 950 -24.45 14.81 17.25
N CYS A 951 -23.70 15.89 17.00
CA CYS A 951 -23.17 16.71 18.09
C CYS A 951 -24.27 17.57 18.73
N LEU A 952 -25.22 18.11 17.96
CA LEU A 952 -26.36 18.85 18.52
C LEU A 952 -27.31 17.95 19.33
N LEU A 953 -27.63 16.74 18.84
CA LEU A 953 -28.46 15.80 19.59
C LEU A 953 -27.75 15.31 20.85
N GLY A 954 -26.47 14.92 20.74
CA GLY A 954 -25.66 14.48 21.88
C GLY A 954 -25.48 15.58 22.93
N ALA A 955 -25.30 16.84 22.51
CA ALA A 955 -25.25 17.98 23.41
C ALA A 955 -26.55 18.13 24.22
N GLY A 956 -27.70 17.96 23.57
CA GLY A 956 -29.01 17.96 24.23
C GLY A 956 -29.21 16.80 25.20
N ALA A 957 -28.81 15.59 24.81
CA ALA A 957 -28.89 14.41 25.66
C ALA A 957 -28.00 14.54 26.91
N THR A 958 -26.74 14.96 26.73
CA THR A 958 -25.78 15.20 27.83
C THR A 958 -26.23 16.32 28.77
N ALA A 959 -27.02 17.29 28.29
CA ALA A 959 -27.60 18.33 29.14
C ALA A 959 -28.78 17.82 29.99
N LEU A 960 -29.47 16.76 29.54
CA LEU A 960 -30.64 16.19 30.21
C LEU A 960 -30.31 15.02 31.15
N ILE A 961 -29.10 14.44 31.04
CA ILE A 961 -28.74 13.20 31.73
C ILE A 961 -28.78 13.32 33.27
N ASP A 962 -28.22 14.37 33.86
CA ASP A 962 -28.23 14.58 35.32
C ASP A 962 -29.64 14.86 35.87
N PRO A 963 -30.47 15.74 35.25
CA PRO A 963 -31.89 15.87 35.58
C PRO A 963 -32.65 14.53 35.52
N MET A 964 -32.38 13.71 34.49
CA MET A 964 -33.02 12.40 34.35
C MET A 964 -32.57 11.44 35.45
N LEU A 965 -31.26 11.31 35.71
CA LEU A 965 -30.74 10.50 36.81
C LEU A 965 -31.35 10.89 38.17
N SER A 966 -31.54 12.19 38.40
CA SER A 966 -32.14 12.73 39.62
C SER A 966 -33.64 12.42 39.74
N ALA A 967 -34.37 12.42 38.62
CA ALA A 967 -35.84 12.28 38.60
C ALA A 967 -36.33 10.82 38.54
N MET A 968 -35.61 9.93 37.83
CA MET A 968 -36.03 8.52 37.64
C MET A 968 -35.04 7.48 38.17
N GLY A 969 -33.85 7.90 38.64
CA GLY A 969 -32.82 7.00 39.15
C GLY A 969 -32.04 6.27 38.04
N ARG A 970 -30.91 5.64 38.43
CA ARG A 970 -29.92 5.06 37.51
C ARG A 970 -30.52 4.00 36.58
N GLY A 971 -31.26 3.02 37.12
CA GLY A 971 -31.81 1.91 36.34
C GLY A 971 -32.80 2.37 35.26
N TRP A 972 -33.78 3.21 35.62
CA TRP A 972 -34.78 3.71 34.67
C TRP A 972 -34.22 4.72 33.67
N CYS A 973 -33.27 5.56 34.08
CA CYS A 973 -32.60 6.52 33.19
C CYS A 973 -31.93 5.82 31.99
N PHE A 974 -31.07 4.83 32.24
CA PHE A 974 -30.44 4.07 31.15
C PHE A 974 -31.42 3.13 30.45
N THR A 975 -32.48 2.66 31.11
CA THR A 975 -33.57 1.93 30.44
C THR A 975 -34.27 2.81 29.40
N PHE A 976 -34.57 4.08 29.72
CA PHE A 976 -35.13 5.05 28.78
C PHE A 976 -34.18 5.29 27.59
N ILE A 977 -32.88 5.49 27.84
CA ILE A 977 -31.87 5.67 26.79
C ILE A 977 -31.82 4.44 25.86
N ALA A 978 -31.79 3.23 26.43
CA ALA A 978 -31.83 1.99 25.66
C ALA A 978 -33.10 1.86 24.79
N LEU A 979 -34.26 2.29 25.28
CA LEU A 979 -35.51 2.31 24.52
C LEU A 979 -35.49 3.35 23.39
N VAL A 980 -34.98 4.55 23.63
CA VAL A 980 -34.79 5.58 22.60
C VAL A 980 -33.84 5.08 21.51
N MET A 981 -32.77 4.38 21.88
CA MET A 981 -31.85 3.76 20.93
C MET A 981 -32.51 2.61 20.14
N LEU A 982 -33.28 1.73 20.79
CA LEU A 982 -34.05 0.70 20.09
C LEU A 982 -35.09 1.28 19.12
N SER A 983 -35.66 2.45 19.40
CA SER A 983 -36.64 3.11 18.52
C SER A 983 -36.08 3.53 17.15
N THR A 984 -34.75 3.54 16.96
CA THR A 984 -34.17 3.73 15.63
C THR A 984 -34.32 2.49 14.74
N SER A 985 -34.56 1.30 15.29
CA SER A 985 -34.71 0.07 14.50
C SER A 985 -35.91 0.16 13.53
N PRO A 986 -37.13 0.57 13.95
CA PRO A 986 -38.21 0.89 13.03
C PRO A 986 -37.85 1.92 11.95
N LEU A 987 -37.07 2.96 12.29
CA LEU A 987 -36.65 4.00 11.34
C LEU A 987 -35.68 3.43 10.28
N LEU A 988 -34.70 2.62 10.69
CA LEU A 988 -33.78 1.95 9.77
C LEU A 988 -34.49 0.86 8.93
N LEU A 989 -35.52 0.20 9.47
CA LEU A 989 -36.39 -0.69 8.68
C LEU A 989 -37.21 0.09 7.65
N TRP A 990 -37.72 1.27 7.99
CA TRP A 990 -38.39 2.16 7.03
C TRP A 990 -37.43 2.53 5.90
N GLU A 991 -36.18 2.91 6.22
CA GLU A 991 -35.15 3.26 5.24
C GLU A 991 -34.84 2.11 4.28
N ILE A 992 -34.78 0.85 4.75
CA ILE A 992 -34.61 -0.32 3.87
C ILE A 992 -35.74 -0.45 2.84
N HIS A 993 -36.98 -0.06 3.19
CA HIS A 993 -38.15 -0.24 2.32
C HIS A 993 -38.48 0.98 1.45
N ARG A 994 -38.18 2.20 1.89
CA ARG A 994 -38.51 3.45 1.17
C ARG A 994 -37.29 4.24 0.69
N GLY A 995 -36.12 4.06 1.32
CA GLY A 995 -34.85 4.69 0.96
C GLY A 995 -34.51 4.59 -0.53
N PRO A 996 -34.56 3.40 -1.16
CA PRO A 996 -34.28 3.26 -2.60
C PRO A 996 -35.17 4.15 -3.49
N ALA A 997 -36.45 4.32 -3.14
CA ALA A 997 -37.38 5.17 -3.90
C ALA A 997 -37.12 6.67 -3.67
N TRP A 998 -36.73 7.06 -2.44
CA TRP A 998 -36.34 8.44 -2.14
C TRP A 998 -35.00 8.83 -2.79
N ARG A 999 -34.04 7.90 -2.81
CA ARG A 999 -32.74 8.03 -3.51
C ARG A 999 -32.94 8.24 -5.02
N GLU A 1000 -33.84 7.47 -5.62
CA GLU A 1000 -34.20 7.60 -7.05
C GLU A 1000 -34.86 8.96 -7.34
N ALA A 1001 -35.87 9.35 -6.55
CA ALA A 1001 -36.55 10.63 -6.70
C ALA A 1001 -35.63 11.84 -6.50
N ARG A 1002 -34.61 11.75 -5.62
CA ARG A 1002 -33.54 12.74 -5.54
C ARG A 1002 -32.74 12.82 -6.82
N ARG A 1003 -32.25 11.68 -7.34
CA ARG A 1003 -31.37 11.69 -8.51
C ARG A 1003 -32.04 12.35 -9.71
N GLN A 1004 -33.31 12.03 -9.95
CA GLN A 1004 -34.12 12.65 -11.01
C GLN A 1004 -34.24 14.17 -10.84
N LYS A 1005 -34.40 14.66 -9.60
CA LYS A 1005 -34.45 16.10 -9.29
C LYS A 1005 -33.11 16.81 -9.50
N ASP A 1006 -31.99 16.14 -9.20
CA ASP A 1006 -30.65 16.70 -9.39
C ASP A 1006 -30.21 16.66 -10.87
N GLU A 1007 -30.59 15.61 -11.61
CA GLU A 1007 -30.44 15.51 -13.07
C GLU A 1007 -31.26 16.61 -13.79
N ALA A 1008 -32.53 16.80 -13.43
CA ALA A 1008 -33.36 17.89 -13.97
C ALA A 1008 -32.81 19.30 -13.66
N LYS A 1009 -32.21 19.51 -12.48
CA LYS A 1009 -31.54 20.77 -12.13
C LYS A 1009 -30.28 21.02 -12.95
N LYS A 1010 -29.49 19.99 -13.26
CA LYS A 1010 -28.32 20.13 -14.15
C LYS A 1010 -28.75 20.55 -15.54
N LEU A 1011 -29.70 19.84 -16.14
CA LEU A 1011 -30.26 20.16 -17.46
C LEU A 1011 -30.78 21.61 -17.52
N ALA A 1012 -31.53 22.06 -16.51
CA ALA A 1012 -32.03 23.44 -16.45
C ALA A 1012 -30.90 24.49 -16.31
N GLY A 1013 -29.82 24.20 -15.57
CA GLY A 1013 -28.66 25.10 -15.44
C GLY A 1013 -27.74 25.12 -16.68
N GLU A 1014 -27.64 23.99 -17.39
CA GLU A 1014 -26.95 23.89 -18.67
C GLU A 1014 -27.71 24.66 -19.76
N MET A 1015 -29.04 24.61 -19.77
CA MET A 1015 -29.87 25.46 -20.63
C MET A 1015 -29.69 26.96 -20.30
N SER A 1016 -29.76 27.37 -19.02
CA SER A 1016 -29.64 28.79 -18.66
C SER A 1016 -28.24 29.39 -18.88
N THR A 1017 -27.20 28.55 -18.96
CA THR A 1017 -25.82 28.99 -19.26
C THR A 1017 -25.45 28.88 -20.75
N GLY A 1018 -26.25 28.17 -21.54
CA GLY A 1018 -26.21 28.20 -23.01
C GLY A 1018 -26.69 29.54 -23.57
N ASP A 1019 -27.83 30.05 -23.08
CA ASP A 1019 -28.40 31.32 -23.56
C ASP A 1019 -27.49 32.52 -23.27
N GLU A 1020 -26.82 32.57 -22.10
CA GLU A 1020 -25.89 33.66 -21.76
C GLU A 1020 -24.62 33.68 -22.63
N LYS A 1021 -24.24 32.55 -23.25
CA LYS A 1021 -23.12 32.45 -24.18
C LYS A 1021 -23.49 32.74 -25.64
N THR A 1022 -24.77 32.88 -25.94
CA THR A 1022 -25.28 33.15 -27.30
C THR A 1022 -25.61 34.64 -27.50
N LEU A 1023 -25.44 35.47 -26.45
CA LEU A 1023 -25.76 36.91 -26.42
C LEU A 1023 -24.58 37.79 -25.95
N ARG A 1024 -23.33 37.37 -26.23
CA ARG A 1024 -22.11 38.17 -26.01
C ARG A 1024 -21.09 38.01 -27.13
#